data_AF-A0AAV5R6D8-F1
#
_entry.id   AF-A0AAV5R6D8-F1
#
_cell.length_a   1.000
_cell.length_b   1.000
_cell.length_c   1.000
_cell.angle_alpha   90.00
_cell.angle_beta   90.00
_cell.angle_gamma   90.00
#
_symmetry.space_group_name_H-M   'P 1'
#
loop_
_entity.id
_entity.type
_entity.pdbx_description
1 polymer ?
#
loop_
_entity_poly.entity_id
_entity_poly.type
_entity_poly.pdbx_seq_one_letter_code
_entity_poly.pdbx_strand_id
1 'polypeptide(L)'
;MKLKVTQDEIQHLREELRKRDEIIKVLKGFDNKDNNIKDLSLNEKLQIYSNEIKQLNNLSQESIKTLNSSFDISTTFSSQFIKAAERRVQLCESQMPSLDILGNNLLTYSQCCKLLSIFINEIYPRYPFIELPHNLNINYLREHEPLLFVLMIYIALIADNREEISIEVQLQLECLIAKSISSEILLIGNKSLNILKITLLYILWYSAPELFHHRRYHMFTSLCVSMVHDLGINGRPYFFYNKDDGSVKKTLITNNDKEDNTSLEIKSIVLIVYIIYMAISFFFKRVVFLEWTEYLEECCIKLENSNLRKYKLIVIYAKMNHLMEFIYNNIHKLSEQLTVLELSSNKYKMSLIDYLNQINLLKVKIINNFKENSSDYNLLMSYIYSVQAYIYEPAIQTLVKSKEITTKEYNEVFYSTLHQICESCILSLKHFNKLNINEMAVNPLFHTSRILYTSGMLLRIRYLSLTIPKNGKGKLFTDESLNIIKQLIKKIDETTIKFSKNHFIKKVRIVLGLFIHTCLNQWNLSYKSTINDINNANNNNANNNNFNNNNNNNNVENIITDSGNNIDNSGPTTTSFTYLNPQDKKGWISSINNYFPSTDMGGSPEYSSVSSPPTPILQIIHSPNTNNNSNINSNINQTNNNPTINTWFTNNTNNTSNNMPPPNNSTANITQPESNLAWEQQYMAFNDEFWSDLFFDEEEPAIPPNLL
;
A
#
# COMPACT_ATOMS: atom_id res chain seq x y z
N MET A 1 43.55 -21.23 14.56
CA MET A 1 43.71 -22.31 15.55
C MET A 1 42.40 -23.11 15.55
N LYS A 2 42.40 -24.40 15.17
CA LYS A 2 41.15 -25.22 15.20
C LYS A 2 40.97 -25.80 16.60
N LEU A 3 39.86 -25.48 17.26
CA LEU A 3 39.45 -26.13 18.50
C LEU A 3 39.19 -27.62 18.23
N LYS A 4 40.08 -28.50 18.70
CA LYS A 4 39.81 -29.93 18.79
C LYS A 4 38.95 -30.15 20.03
N VAL A 5 37.63 -30.05 19.88
CA VAL A 5 36.70 -30.67 20.84
C VAL A 5 37.03 -32.17 20.86
N THR A 6 37.19 -32.74 22.05
CA THR A 6 37.54 -34.14 22.21
C THR A 6 36.36 -35.03 21.82
N GLN A 7 36.67 -36.28 21.44
CA GLN A 7 35.64 -37.20 20.94
C GLN A 7 34.65 -37.58 22.06
N ASP A 8 35.11 -37.55 23.31
CA ASP A 8 34.33 -37.80 24.51
C ASP A 8 33.38 -36.64 24.86
N GLU A 9 33.82 -35.38 24.70
CA GLU A 9 32.93 -34.20 24.83
C GLU A 9 31.79 -34.25 23.80
N ILE A 10 32.09 -34.65 22.55
CA ILE A 10 31.07 -34.83 21.50
C ILE A 10 30.09 -35.94 21.89
N GLN A 11 30.56 -37.02 22.54
CA GLN A 11 29.70 -38.11 22.98
C GLN A 11 28.84 -37.74 24.19
N HIS A 12 29.39 -37.00 25.17
CA HIS A 12 28.65 -36.44 26.29
C HIS A 12 27.53 -35.51 25.82
N LEU A 13 27.85 -34.55 24.94
CA LEU A 13 26.87 -33.62 24.37
C LEU A 13 25.76 -34.32 23.58
N ARG A 14 26.07 -35.43 22.90
CA ARG A 14 25.07 -36.27 22.22
C ARG A 14 24.14 -36.98 23.20
N GLU A 15 24.64 -37.50 24.31
CA GLU A 15 23.77 -38.06 25.36
C GLU A 15 22.91 -36.99 26.05
N GLU A 16 23.47 -35.80 26.28
CA GLU A 16 22.77 -34.68 26.92
C GLU A 16 21.66 -34.14 26.01
N LEU A 17 21.92 -34.00 24.70
CA LEU A 17 20.91 -33.71 23.69
C LEU A 17 19.84 -34.79 23.63
N ARG A 18 20.23 -36.08 23.60
CA ARG A 18 19.27 -37.19 23.59
C ARG A 18 18.34 -37.18 24.82
N LYS A 19 18.89 -36.93 26.01
CA LYS A 19 18.12 -36.79 27.26
C LYS A 19 17.14 -35.61 27.17
N ARG A 20 17.55 -34.48 26.58
CA ARG A 20 16.65 -33.34 26.31
C ARG A 20 15.56 -33.69 25.28
N ASP A 21 15.88 -34.37 24.19
CA ASP A 21 14.90 -34.78 23.17
C ASP A 21 13.88 -35.78 23.72
N GLU A 22 14.29 -36.73 24.58
CA GLU A 22 13.40 -37.66 25.26
C GLU A 22 12.45 -36.91 26.23
N ILE A 23 12.95 -35.93 27.00
CA ILE A 23 12.11 -35.04 27.83
C ILE A 23 11.16 -34.19 26.98
N ILE A 24 11.62 -33.62 25.86
CA ILE A 24 10.79 -32.79 24.96
C ILE A 24 9.69 -33.60 24.28
N LYS A 25 9.92 -34.89 23.99
CA LYS A 25 8.88 -35.80 23.48
C LYS A 25 7.79 -36.06 24.52
N VAL A 26 8.17 -36.34 25.78
CA VAL A 26 7.23 -36.49 26.89
C VAL A 26 6.42 -35.20 27.10
N LEU A 27 7.08 -34.03 27.15
CA LEU A 27 6.41 -32.73 27.31
C LEU A 27 5.47 -32.35 26.14
N LYS A 28 5.66 -32.95 24.96
CA LYS A 28 4.78 -32.78 23.79
C LYS A 28 3.74 -33.90 23.63
N GLY A 29 3.62 -34.81 24.60
CA GLY A 29 2.62 -35.89 24.59
C GLY A 29 2.90 -37.03 23.63
N PHE A 30 4.16 -37.24 23.20
CA PHE A 30 4.52 -38.33 22.28
C PHE A 30 4.81 -39.68 22.98
N ASP A 31 4.74 -39.75 24.31
CA ASP A 31 4.99 -40.96 25.11
C ASP A 31 3.90 -41.11 26.18
N ASN A 32 3.03 -42.13 26.06
CA ASN A 32 1.95 -42.43 27.02
C ASN A 32 2.50 -43.11 28.30
N LYS A 33 3.42 -42.44 28.98
CA LYS A 33 3.86 -42.79 30.34
C LYS A 33 3.52 -41.63 31.26
N ASP A 34 2.47 -41.80 32.04
CA ASP A 34 2.01 -40.87 33.08
C ASP A 34 2.97 -40.81 34.30
N ASN A 35 4.24 -40.54 34.02
CA ASN A 35 5.16 -39.99 34.99
C ASN A 35 4.69 -38.57 35.32
N ASN A 36 3.76 -38.49 36.28
CA ASN A 36 3.26 -37.26 36.87
C ASN A 36 4.39 -36.22 36.95
N ILE A 37 4.26 -35.14 36.18
CA ILE A 37 5.05 -33.92 36.38
C ILE A 37 4.54 -33.31 37.68
N LYS A 38 5.00 -33.87 38.80
CA LYS A 38 4.64 -33.39 40.13
C LYS A 38 5.02 -31.94 40.22
N ASP A 39 4.06 -31.11 40.59
CA ASP A 39 4.30 -29.70 40.86
C ASP A 39 5.45 -29.58 41.86
N LEU A 40 6.58 -29.02 41.42
CA LEU A 40 7.79 -28.96 42.22
C LEU A 40 7.45 -28.25 43.54
N SER A 41 7.82 -28.86 44.67
CA SER A 41 7.45 -28.32 45.98
C SER A 41 8.06 -26.93 46.17
N LEU A 42 7.44 -26.08 46.99
CA LEU A 42 7.95 -24.72 47.24
C LEU A 42 9.42 -24.73 47.72
N ASN A 43 9.82 -25.75 48.47
CA ASN A 43 11.19 -25.92 48.95
C ASN A 43 12.17 -26.27 47.81
N GLU A 44 11.77 -27.11 46.85
CA GLU A 44 12.58 -27.42 45.66
C GLU A 44 12.66 -26.21 44.72
N LYS A 45 11.56 -25.49 44.50
CA LYS A 45 11.54 -24.22 43.74
C LYS A 45 12.48 -23.19 44.40
N LEU A 46 12.43 -23.02 45.72
CA LEU A 46 13.35 -22.16 46.47
C LEU A 46 14.81 -22.61 46.38
N GLN A 47 15.11 -23.90 46.41
CA GLN A 47 16.49 -24.39 46.23
C GLN A 47 17.03 -24.08 44.83
N ILE A 48 16.23 -24.33 43.78
CA ILE A 48 16.59 -23.98 42.40
C ILE A 48 16.82 -22.47 42.27
N TYR A 49 15.88 -21.64 42.73
CA TYR A 49 16.06 -20.18 42.73
C TYR A 49 17.31 -19.75 43.50
N SER A 50 17.61 -20.37 44.65
CA SER A 50 18.82 -20.06 45.42
C SER A 50 20.11 -20.41 44.67
N ASN A 51 20.09 -21.41 43.79
CA ASN A 51 21.25 -21.84 43.02
C ASN A 51 21.42 -21.00 41.75
N GLU A 52 20.34 -20.69 41.04
CA GLU A 52 20.32 -19.72 39.95
C GLU A 52 20.80 -18.34 40.41
N ILE A 53 20.27 -17.84 41.54
CA ILE A 53 20.71 -16.56 42.13
C ILE A 53 22.21 -16.60 42.51
N LYS A 54 22.76 -17.74 42.95
CA LYS A 54 24.23 -17.87 43.17
C LYS A 54 25.00 -17.85 41.86
N GLN A 55 24.55 -18.56 40.82
CA GLN A 55 25.22 -18.56 39.52
C GLN A 55 25.18 -17.17 38.86
N LEU A 56 24.04 -16.50 38.86
CA LEU A 56 23.88 -15.13 38.35
C LEU A 56 24.70 -14.11 39.17
N ASN A 57 24.82 -14.29 40.49
CA ASN A 57 25.72 -13.45 41.31
C ASN A 57 27.20 -13.75 41.08
N ASN A 58 27.59 -14.99 40.77
CA ASN A 58 28.95 -15.29 40.36
C ASN A 58 29.26 -14.65 39.00
N LEU A 59 28.35 -14.75 38.02
CA LEU A 59 28.49 -14.13 36.70
C LEU A 59 28.48 -12.58 36.77
N SER A 60 27.67 -11.98 37.64
CA SER A 60 27.71 -10.53 37.88
C SER A 60 29.03 -10.12 38.54
N GLN A 61 29.52 -10.91 39.51
CA GLN A 61 30.84 -10.68 40.09
C GLN A 61 32.00 -10.96 39.12
N GLU A 62 31.88 -11.85 38.14
CA GLU A 62 32.93 -12.14 37.15
C GLU A 62 32.98 -11.09 36.04
N SER A 63 31.83 -10.61 35.56
CA SER A 63 31.77 -9.45 34.67
C SER A 63 32.26 -8.17 35.38
N ILE A 64 31.97 -8.00 36.68
CA ILE A 64 32.57 -6.94 37.50
C ILE A 64 34.07 -7.19 37.74
N LYS A 65 34.54 -8.41 38.00
CA LYS A 65 35.97 -8.72 38.23
C LYS A 65 36.83 -8.55 36.98
N THR A 66 36.31 -8.85 35.80
CA THR A 66 36.99 -8.59 34.52
C THR A 66 37.06 -7.10 34.18
N LEU A 67 36.20 -6.26 34.76
CA LEU A 67 36.34 -4.79 34.77
C LEU A 67 37.26 -4.29 35.91
N ASN A 68 37.33 -4.99 37.05
CA ASN A 68 38.04 -4.56 38.27
C ASN A 68 39.54 -4.88 38.34
N SER A 69 40.21 -5.20 37.22
CA SER A 69 41.68 -5.04 37.13
C SER A 69 42.09 -3.55 37.23
N SER A 70 41.10 -2.65 37.18
CA SER A 70 41.20 -1.21 37.38
C SER A 70 40.00 -0.73 38.20
N PHE A 71 40.13 -0.73 39.53
CA PHE A 71 39.01 -0.68 40.50
C PHE A 71 38.11 0.57 40.39
N ASP A 72 38.63 1.69 39.87
CA ASP A 72 37.86 2.93 39.65
C ASP A 72 36.98 2.92 38.38
N ILE A 73 37.08 1.88 37.54
CA ILE A 73 36.57 1.94 36.16
C ILE A 73 35.08 1.56 36.00
N SER A 74 34.42 0.89 36.95
CA SER A 74 32.99 0.54 36.79
C SER A 74 32.07 1.77 36.69
N THR A 75 32.14 2.67 37.68
CA THR A 75 31.50 4.00 37.64
C THR A 75 32.06 4.87 36.51
N THR A 76 33.37 4.83 36.28
CA THR A 76 34.00 5.69 35.27
C THR A 76 33.57 5.33 33.85
N PHE A 77 33.52 4.05 33.49
CA PHE A 77 33.11 3.53 32.17
C PHE A 77 31.62 3.77 31.91
N SER A 78 30.76 3.53 32.92
CA SER A 78 29.36 3.94 32.86
C SER A 78 29.24 5.45 32.61
N SER A 79 29.96 6.27 33.38
CA SER A 79 29.99 7.72 33.17
C SER A 79 30.58 8.14 31.82
N GLN A 80 31.54 7.38 31.27
CA GLN A 80 32.22 7.67 30.01
C GLN A 80 31.33 7.34 28.82
N PHE A 81 30.59 6.22 28.88
CA PHE A 81 29.54 5.91 27.91
C PHE A 81 28.43 6.96 27.96
N ILE A 82 27.99 7.36 29.15
CA ILE A 82 26.98 8.41 29.36
C ILE A 82 27.47 9.75 28.77
N LYS A 83 28.69 10.20 29.11
CA LYS A 83 29.33 11.41 28.56
C LYS A 83 29.52 11.35 27.05
N ALA A 84 29.86 10.20 26.49
CA ALA A 84 30.00 10.02 25.04
C ALA A 84 28.64 10.10 24.32
N ALA A 85 27.59 9.48 24.89
CA ALA A 85 26.22 9.56 24.38
C ALA A 85 25.65 10.99 24.47
N GLU A 86 25.92 11.70 25.56
CA GLU A 86 25.57 13.12 25.73
C GLU A 86 26.35 14.01 24.76
N ARG A 87 27.65 13.77 24.59
CA ARG A 87 28.47 14.54 23.64
C ARG A 87 28.01 14.33 22.20
N ARG A 88 27.56 13.12 21.84
CA ARG A 88 26.92 12.82 20.55
C ARG A 88 25.65 13.65 20.35
N VAL A 89 24.77 13.71 21.36
CA VAL A 89 23.55 14.54 21.32
C VAL A 89 23.87 16.02 21.14
N GLN A 90 24.76 16.58 21.97
CA GLN A 90 25.22 17.98 21.85
C GLN A 90 25.78 18.32 20.45
N LEU A 91 26.50 17.40 19.83
CA LEU A 91 27.03 17.59 18.48
C LEU A 91 25.91 17.64 17.44
N CYS A 92 24.89 16.78 17.55
CA CYS A 92 23.71 16.82 16.68
C CYS A 92 22.87 18.10 16.90
N GLU A 93 22.64 18.51 18.15
CA GLU A 93 21.95 19.75 18.51
C GLU A 93 22.67 20.98 17.91
N SER A 94 24.00 21.04 18.01
CA SER A 94 24.81 22.11 17.42
C SER A 94 24.78 22.19 15.89
N GLN A 95 24.22 21.19 15.21
CA GLN A 95 24.10 21.10 13.75
C GLN A 95 22.65 21.28 13.26
N MET A 96 21.70 21.55 14.16
CA MET A 96 20.30 21.81 13.80
C MET A 96 20.17 23.03 12.88
N PRO A 97 19.25 23.01 11.90
CA PRO A 97 19.02 24.16 11.04
C PRO A 97 18.33 25.31 11.79
N SER A 98 18.68 26.55 11.45
CA SER A 98 17.95 27.74 11.96
C SER A 98 16.53 27.75 11.42
N LEU A 99 15.55 27.67 12.32
CA LEU A 99 14.11 27.73 12.03
C LEU A 99 13.57 29.17 11.92
N ASP A 100 14.41 30.19 12.09
CA ASP A 100 13.97 31.59 12.09
C ASP A 100 13.75 32.14 10.66
N ILE A 101 12.60 31.78 10.07
CA ILE A 101 12.20 32.23 8.72
C ILE A 101 12.05 33.75 8.59
N LEU A 102 11.90 34.49 9.70
CA LEU A 102 11.85 35.95 9.71
C LEU A 102 13.26 36.55 9.74
N GLY A 103 14.12 36.09 10.66
CA GLY A 103 15.51 36.54 10.76
C GLY A 103 16.34 36.19 9.52
N ASN A 104 16.04 35.06 8.89
CA ASN A 104 16.64 34.63 7.63
C ASN A 104 16.04 35.35 6.39
N ASN A 105 15.11 36.30 6.58
CA ASN A 105 14.41 37.06 5.53
C ASN A 105 13.69 36.22 4.45
N LEU A 106 13.29 34.98 4.78
CA LEU A 106 12.57 34.10 3.84
C LEU A 106 11.12 34.54 3.62
N LEU A 107 10.49 35.11 4.66
CA LEU A 107 9.17 35.72 4.61
C LEU A 107 9.12 36.97 5.48
N THR A 108 8.27 37.93 5.11
CA THR A 108 7.97 39.10 5.94
C THR A 108 6.95 38.75 7.02
N TYR A 109 6.96 39.50 8.13
CA TYR A 109 5.98 39.36 9.21
C TYR A 109 4.53 39.46 8.71
N SER A 110 4.25 40.33 7.73
CA SER A 110 2.93 40.48 7.11
C SER A 110 2.47 39.22 6.34
N GLN A 111 3.37 38.64 5.54
CA GLN A 111 3.11 37.36 4.85
C GLN A 111 2.85 36.24 5.87
N CYS A 112 3.63 36.18 6.96
CA CYS A 112 3.43 35.21 8.02
C CYS A 112 2.09 35.38 8.74
N CYS A 113 1.66 36.60 9.09
CA CYS A 113 0.32 36.86 9.66
C CYS A 113 -0.80 36.31 8.77
N LYS A 114 -0.72 36.60 7.47
CA LYS A 114 -1.74 36.22 6.49
C LYS A 114 -1.73 34.71 6.18
N LEU A 115 -0.57 34.05 6.14
CA LEU A 115 -0.50 32.59 5.98
C LEU A 115 -1.00 31.87 7.24
N LEU A 116 -0.60 32.34 8.42
CA LEU A 116 -1.05 31.78 9.69
C LEU A 116 -2.59 31.90 9.85
N SER A 117 -3.18 33.01 9.39
CA SER A 117 -4.64 33.15 9.40
C SER A 117 -5.35 32.23 8.40
N ILE A 118 -4.76 31.93 7.23
CA ILE A 118 -5.27 30.90 6.30
C ILE A 118 -5.24 29.52 6.97
N PHE A 119 -4.13 29.15 7.63
CA PHE A 119 -4.04 27.87 8.33
C PHE A 119 -5.12 27.75 9.42
N ILE A 120 -5.25 28.77 10.28
CA ILE A 120 -6.16 28.74 11.44
C ILE A 120 -7.64 28.81 11.03
N ASN A 121 -7.99 29.54 9.95
CA ASN A 121 -9.39 29.79 9.60
C ASN A 121 -9.92 28.90 8.45
N GLU A 122 -9.08 28.47 7.51
CA GLU A 122 -9.51 27.69 6.34
C GLU A 122 -9.09 26.21 6.38
N ILE A 123 -7.90 25.91 6.90
CA ILE A 123 -7.33 24.55 6.88
C ILE A 123 -7.71 23.79 8.15
N TYR A 124 -7.29 24.31 9.31
CA TYR A 124 -7.43 23.64 10.59
C TYR A 124 -8.88 23.32 10.99
N PRO A 125 -9.88 24.21 10.81
CA PRO A 125 -11.25 23.94 11.25
C PRO A 125 -11.92 22.81 10.45
N ARG A 126 -11.38 22.45 9.28
CA ARG A 126 -11.92 21.38 8.44
C ARG A 126 -11.41 20.01 8.88
N TYR A 127 -10.14 19.88 9.24
CA TYR A 127 -9.51 18.66 9.76
C TYR A 127 -8.74 18.92 11.07
N PRO A 128 -9.42 19.24 12.19
CA PRO A 128 -8.80 19.54 13.49
C PRO A 128 -8.37 18.25 14.21
N PHE A 129 -7.49 17.48 13.57
CA PHE A 129 -7.05 16.15 14.02
C PHE A 129 -6.01 16.20 15.14
N ILE A 130 -5.19 17.24 15.19
CA ILE A 130 -4.10 17.43 16.17
C ILE A 130 -4.40 18.70 16.96
N GLU A 131 -4.13 18.74 18.26
CA GLU A 131 -4.43 19.93 19.08
C GLU A 131 -3.29 20.94 18.99
N LEU A 132 -3.63 22.21 18.78
CA LEU A 132 -2.69 23.31 18.64
C LEU A 132 -2.44 24.00 20.00
N PRO A 133 -1.29 24.66 20.20
CA PRO A 133 -1.04 25.48 21.38
C PRO A 133 -2.12 26.54 21.60
N HIS A 134 -2.42 26.86 22.88
CA HIS A 134 -3.42 27.88 23.22
C HIS A 134 -3.07 29.29 22.72
N ASN A 135 -1.79 29.59 22.53
CA ASN A 135 -1.31 30.86 22.00
C ASN A 135 -0.74 30.66 20.59
N LEU A 136 -1.39 31.26 19.59
CA LEU A 136 -1.01 31.19 18.18
C LEU A 136 -0.47 32.54 17.66
N ASN A 137 0.05 33.40 18.53
CA ASN A 137 0.78 34.59 18.14
C ASN A 137 2.13 34.22 17.51
N ILE A 138 2.50 34.84 16.39
CA ILE A 138 3.78 34.61 15.69
C ILE A 138 4.98 34.68 16.63
N ASN A 139 5.04 35.67 17.52
CA ASN A 139 6.19 35.84 18.40
C ASN A 139 6.31 34.67 19.39
N TYR A 140 5.19 34.23 19.96
CA TYR A 140 5.14 33.06 20.85
C TYR A 140 5.49 31.77 20.12
N LEU A 141 4.93 31.55 18.92
CA LEU A 141 5.22 30.37 18.11
C LEU A 141 6.68 30.33 17.63
N ARG A 142 7.27 31.48 17.29
CA ARG A 142 8.69 31.61 16.89
C ARG A 142 9.65 31.36 18.05
N GLU A 143 9.25 31.62 19.29
CA GLU A 143 10.07 31.44 20.50
C GLU A 143 9.94 30.01 21.07
N HIS A 144 8.73 29.47 21.18
CA HIS A 144 8.47 28.20 21.87
C HIS A 144 8.22 27.00 20.93
N GLU A 145 7.67 27.21 19.74
CA GLU A 145 7.21 26.15 18.83
C GLU A 145 7.65 26.39 17.37
N PRO A 146 8.94 26.71 17.11
CA PRO A 146 9.38 27.25 15.81
C PRO A 146 9.21 26.27 14.65
N LEU A 147 9.34 24.96 14.87
CA LEU A 147 9.13 23.96 13.82
C LEU A 147 7.64 23.83 13.46
N LEU A 148 6.75 23.91 14.45
CA LEU A 148 5.30 23.95 14.22
C LEU A 148 4.91 25.24 13.48
N PHE A 149 5.49 26.39 13.82
CA PHE A 149 5.27 27.66 13.11
C PHE A 149 5.62 27.54 11.63
N VAL A 150 6.84 27.10 11.31
CA VAL A 150 7.32 26.91 9.94
C VAL A 150 6.42 25.93 9.18
N LEU A 151 5.95 24.87 9.84
CA LEU A 151 5.04 23.89 9.25
C LEU A 151 3.62 24.44 8.98
N MET A 152 3.03 25.19 9.91
CA MET A 152 1.73 25.85 9.71
C MET A 152 1.78 26.82 8.51
N ILE A 153 2.89 27.58 8.41
CA ILE A 153 3.17 28.50 7.29
C ILE A 153 3.35 27.75 5.97
N TYR A 154 4.07 26.62 5.96
CA TYR A 154 4.22 25.76 4.78
C TYR A 154 2.89 25.17 4.31
N ILE A 155 2.07 24.65 5.24
CA ILE A 155 0.76 24.08 4.92
C ILE A 155 -0.20 25.16 4.39
N ALA A 156 -0.16 26.39 4.93
CA ALA A 156 -0.96 27.51 4.43
C ALA A 156 -0.71 27.84 2.93
N LEU A 157 0.50 27.59 2.42
CA LEU A 157 0.82 27.84 1.00
C LEU A 157 0.03 26.97 0.02
N ILE A 158 -0.53 25.82 0.45
CA ILE A 158 -1.38 24.98 -0.42
C ILE A 158 -2.75 25.62 -0.72
N ALA A 159 -3.18 26.56 0.13
CA ALA A 159 -4.41 27.34 0.01
C ALA A 159 -4.15 28.83 -0.32
N ASP A 160 -2.90 29.21 -0.56
CA ASP A 160 -2.56 30.56 -1.00
C ASP A 160 -2.83 30.74 -2.50
N ASN A 161 -3.72 31.65 -2.84
CA ASN A 161 -4.11 32.00 -4.21
C ASN A 161 -3.42 33.27 -4.76
N ARG A 162 -2.44 33.84 -4.04
CA ARG A 162 -1.75 35.08 -4.45
C ARG A 162 -0.29 34.82 -4.83
N GLU A 163 0.21 35.52 -5.84
CA GLU A 163 1.56 35.29 -6.40
C GLU A 163 2.70 35.95 -5.58
N GLU A 164 2.38 36.63 -4.48
CA GLU A 164 3.29 37.40 -3.60
C GLU A 164 4.47 36.62 -2.96
N ILE A 165 4.49 35.29 -3.08
CA ILE A 165 5.50 34.42 -2.45
C ILE A 165 5.97 33.44 -3.50
N SER A 166 7.27 33.49 -3.79
CA SER A 166 7.94 32.66 -4.80
C SER A 166 7.83 31.17 -4.48
N ILE A 167 7.82 30.36 -5.55
CA ILE A 167 7.86 28.90 -5.47
C ILE A 167 9.11 28.41 -4.71
N GLU A 168 10.23 29.11 -4.86
CA GLU A 168 11.51 28.80 -4.21
C GLU A 168 11.40 28.84 -2.69
N VAL A 169 10.66 29.80 -2.12
CA VAL A 169 10.44 29.88 -0.66
C VAL A 169 9.66 28.66 -0.17
N GLN A 170 8.70 28.14 -0.95
CA GLN A 170 7.98 26.91 -0.61
C GLN A 170 8.89 25.68 -0.60
N LEU A 171 9.86 25.60 -1.53
CA LEU A 171 10.87 24.54 -1.57
C LEU A 171 11.82 24.62 -0.37
N GLN A 172 12.32 25.82 -0.07
CA GLN A 172 13.22 26.06 1.07
C GLN A 172 12.54 25.74 2.41
N LEU A 173 11.25 26.05 2.57
CA LEU A 173 10.45 25.67 3.73
C LEU A 173 10.28 24.14 3.84
N GLU A 174 10.02 23.43 2.74
CA GLU A 174 9.91 21.96 2.75
C GLU A 174 11.24 21.30 3.16
N CYS A 175 12.35 21.71 2.54
CA CYS A 175 13.69 21.25 2.86
C CYS A 175 14.04 21.52 4.34
N LEU A 176 13.68 22.70 4.87
CA LEU A 176 13.89 23.08 6.27
C LEU A 176 13.10 22.18 7.23
N ILE A 177 11.81 21.96 6.96
CA ILE A 177 10.94 21.07 7.77
C ILE A 177 11.49 19.64 7.74
N ALA A 178 11.72 19.08 6.55
CA ALA A 178 12.18 17.71 6.39
C ALA A 178 13.55 17.47 7.03
N LYS A 179 14.49 18.42 6.90
CA LYS A 179 15.79 18.36 7.59
C LYS A 179 15.62 18.41 9.12
N SER A 180 14.73 19.26 9.62
CA SER A 180 14.51 19.41 11.07
C SER A 180 13.90 18.14 11.68
N ILE A 181 12.81 17.62 11.10
CA ILE A 181 12.18 16.36 11.51
C ILE A 181 13.18 15.19 11.48
N SER A 182 14.00 15.11 10.42
CA SER A 182 15.03 14.07 10.31
C SER A 182 16.15 14.24 11.36
N SER A 183 16.54 15.47 11.68
CA SER A 183 17.57 15.75 12.68
C SER A 183 17.10 15.40 14.09
N GLU A 184 15.87 15.77 14.44
CA GLU A 184 15.24 15.41 15.72
C GLU A 184 15.14 13.90 15.89
N ILE A 185 14.47 13.21 14.96
CA ILE A 185 14.10 11.80 15.13
C ILE A 185 15.30 10.85 14.90
N LEU A 186 16.13 11.12 13.89
CA LEU A 186 17.17 10.17 13.44
C LEU A 186 18.58 10.51 13.93
N LEU A 187 18.92 11.80 14.07
CA LEU A 187 20.25 12.21 14.52
C LEU A 187 20.31 12.37 16.03
N ILE A 188 19.43 13.20 16.61
CA ILE A 188 19.35 13.38 18.07
C ILE A 188 18.78 12.11 18.71
N GLY A 189 17.63 11.64 18.20
CA GLY A 189 16.85 10.56 18.79
C GLY A 189 15.74 11.08 19.72
N ASN A 190 15.23 12.29 19.47
CA ASN A 190 14.15 12.90 20.23
C ASN A 190 12.83 12.18 19.97
N LYS A 191 12.21 11.67 21.04
CA LYS A 191 10.93 10.93 21.00
C LYS A 191 9.95 11.60 21.96
N SER A 192 9.49 12.79 21.59
CA SER A 192 8.47 13.54 22.33
C SER A 192 7.09 13.43 21.65
N LEU A 193 6.02 13.68 22.42
CA LEU A 193 4.68 13.77 21.84
C LEU A 193 4.57 14.95 20.85
N ASN A 194 5.31 16.04 21.06
CA ASN A 194 5.26 17.20 20.17
C ASN A 194 5.88 16.91 18.79
N ILE A 195 7.08 16.31 18.72
CA ILE A 195 7.67 15.96 17.43
C ILE A 195 6.86 14.87 16.68
N LEU A 196 6.10 14.02 17.40
CA LEU A 196 5.09 13.15 16.78
C LEU A 196 3.92 13.96 16.18
N LYS A 197 3.33 14.90 16.93
CA LYS A 197 2.26 15.81 16.42
C LYS A 197 2.72 16.56 15.17
N ILE A 198 3.89 17.18 15.22
CA ILE A 198 4.47 17.95 14.10
C ILE A 198 4.66 17.03 12.87
N THR A 199 5.23 15.84 13.05
CA THR A 199 5.48 14.92 11.93
C THR A 199 4.18 14.41 11.31
N LEU A 200 3.15 14.12 12.11
CA LEU A 200 1.82 13.77 11.62
C LEU A 200 1.16 14.91 10.85
N LEU A 201 1.28 16.15 11.33
CA LEU A 201 0.75 17.34 10.65
C LEU A 201 1.40 17.53 9.26
N TYR A 202 2.71 17.27 9.14
CA TYR A 202 3.45 17.30 7.87
C TYR A 202 3.05 16.17 6.91
N ILE A 203 2.78 14.96 7.41
CA ILE A 203 2.31 13.84 6.56
C ILE A 203 0.86 14.07 6.09
N LEU A 204 -0.01 14.60 6.95
CA LEU A 204 -1.41 14.90 6.61
C LEU A 204 -1.52 15.82 5.39
N TRP A 205 -0.70 16.87 5.32
CA TRP A 205 -0.67 17.83 4.20
C TRP A 205 0.62 17.76 3.39
N TYR A 206 1.11 16.55 3.13
CA TYR A 206 2.35 16.31 2.40
C TYR A 206 2.29 16.82 0.95
N SER A 207 2.89 17.99 0.71
CA SER A 207 2.88 18.67 -0.59
C SER A 207 4.29 18.86 -1.18
N ALA A 208 5.25 18.00 -0.81
CA ALA A 208 6.61 18.03 -1.36
C ALA A 208 6.60 17.69 -2.87
N PRO A 209 7.23 18.49 -3.76
CA PRO A 209 7.22 18.29 -5.22
C PRO A 209 8.20 17.21 -5.72
N GLU A 210 8.31 16.11 -4.98
CA GLU A 210 9.19 14.96 -5.29
C GLU A 210 8.78 14.23 -6.57
N LEU A 211 9.77 13.77 -7.34
CA LEU A 211 9.58 12.75 -8.39
C LEU A 211 9.18 11.41 -7.76
N PHE A 212 8.58 10.50 -8.54
CA PHE A 212 7.98 9.29 -7.98
C PHE A 212 8.97 8.39 -7.21
N HIS A 213 10.16 8.14 -7.75
CA HIS A 213 11.20 7.33 -7.09
C HIS A 213 11.80 8.00 -5.84
N HIS A 214 11.62 9.32 -5.66
CA HIS A 214 12.11 10.08 -4.50
C HIS A 214 11.04 10.28 -3.39
N ARG A 215 9.89 9.61 -3.46
CA ARG A 215 8.76 9.81 -2.52
C ARG A 215 9.10 9.38 -1.08
N ARG A 216 9.06 10.30 -0.10
CA ARG A 216 9.42 9.99 1.31
C ARG A 216 8.25 9.84 2.29
N TYR A 217 7.02 10.19 1.93
CA TYR A 217 5.88 10.24 2.88
C TYR A 217 5.60 8.92 3.65
N HIS A 218 5.81 7.76 3.01
CA HIS A 218 5.69 6.47 3.69
C HIS A 218 6.79 6.23 4.75
N MET A 219 7.98 6.79 4.56
CA MET A 219 9.08 6.68 5.53
C MET A 219 8.75 7.50 6.78
N PHE A 220 8.32 8.75 6.63
CA PHE A 220 7.85 9.59 7.74
C PHE A 220 6.68 8.94 8.50
N THR A 221 5.77 8.26 7.77
CA THR A 221 4.67 7.50 8.38
C THR A 221 5.18 6.33 9.23
N SER A 222 6.16 5.57 8.74
CA SER A 222 6.82 4.51 9.51
C SER A 222 7.58 5.05 10.73
N LEU A 223 8.14 6.26 10.66
CA LEU A 223 8.72 6.92 11.84
C LEU A 223 7.64 7.25 12.88
N CYS A 224 6.47 7.75 12.48
CA CYS A 224 5.36 8.00 13.40
C CYS A 224 4.86 6.72 14.09
N VAL A 225 4.79 5.59 13.37
CA VAL A 225 4.49 4.28 13.97
C VAL A 225 5.55 3.88 14.99
N SER A 226 6.85 3.96 14.63
CA SER A 226 7.95 3.65 15.55
C SER A 226 7.88 4.52 16.82
N MET A 227 7.64 5.82 16.67
CA MET A 227 7.49 6.76 17.79
C MET A 227 6.29 6.44 18.69
N VAL A 228 5.17 5.96 18.13
CA VAL A 228 4.01 5.50 18.92
C VAL A 228 4.36 4.29 19.79
N HIS A 229 5.18 3.37 19.28
CA HIS A 229 5.70 2.24 20.07
C HIS A 229 6.72 2.69 21.13
N ASP A 230 7.67 3.56 20.77
CA ASP A 230 8.67 4.11 21.68
C ASP A 230 8.05 4.98 22.81
N LEU A 231 6.97 5.70 22.54
CA LEU A 231 6.26 6.48 23.56
C LEU A 231 5.41 5.60 24.50
N GLY A 232 5.22 4.31 24.19
CA GLY A 232 4.36 3.38 24.94
C GLY A 232 2.86 3.68 24.89
N ILE A 233 2.44 4.64 24.05
CA ILE A 233 1.06 5.14 23.96
C ILE A 233 0.12 4.20 23.18
N ASN A 234 0.64 3.10 22.64
CA ASN A 234 -0.10 2.01 21.99
C ASN A 234 -0.67 0.97 22.99
N GLY A 235 -0.79 1.32 24.27
CA GLY A 235 -1.26 0.44 25.33
C GLY A 235 -0.20 -0.54 25.87
N ARG A 236 1.03 -0.54 25.32
CA ARG A 236 2.15 -1.38 25.80
C ARG A 236 3.20 -0.51 26.51
N PRO A 237 3.13 -0.37 27.84
CA PRO A 237 4.11 0.43 28.58
C PRO A 237 5.43 -0.32 28.70
N TYR A 238 6.51 0.42 28.86
CA TYR A 238 7.78 -0.09 29.36
C TYR A 238 8.38 0.89 30.38
N PHE A 239 9.46 0.49 31.03
CA PHE A 239 10.16 1.31 32.02
C PHE A 239 11.48 1.83 31.44
N PHE A 240 11.78 3.10 31.68
CA PHE A 240 13.00 3.77 31.23
C PHE A 240 13.64 4.57 32.37
N TYR A 241 14.96 4.73 32.32
CA TYR A 241 15.69 5.55 33.28
C TYR A 241 15.63 7.03 32.85
N ASN A 242 15.05 7.87 33.70
CA ASN A 242 15.13 9.32 33.59
C ASN A 242 16.34 9.83 34.37
N LYS A 243 17.21 10.59 33.71
CA LYS A 243 18.45 11.09 34.30
C LYS A 243 18.22 12.20 35.31
N ASP A 244 17.28 13.09 35.01
CA ASP A 244 17.07 14.37 35.71
C ASP A 244 16.69 14.15 37.19
N ASP A 245 15.80 13.18 37.43
CA ASP A 245 15.36 12.77 38.76
C ASP A 245 16.06 11.47 39.25
N GLY A 246 17.01 10.93 38.49
CA GLY A 246 17.68 9.65 38.75
C GLY A 246 16.74 8.44 38.88
N SER A 247 15.54 8.49 38.30
CA SER A 247 14.42 7.59 38.60
C SER A 247 14.00 6.73 37.41
N VAL A 248 13.53 5.51 37.69
CA VAL A 248 12.92 4.64 36.67
C VAL A 248 11.46 5.05 36.48
N LYS A 249 11.15 5.69 35.36
CA LYS A 249 9.79 6.13 34.99
C LYS A 249 9.15 5.10 34.06
N LYS A 250 7.84 4.95 34.14
CA LYS A 250 7.02 4.21 33.17
C LYS A 250 6.77 5.12 31.96
N THR A 251 6.75 4.59 30.73
CA THR A 251 6.31 5.35 29.55
C THR A 251 4.83 5.76 29.66
N LEU A 252 4.38 6.65 28.77
CA LEU A 252 3.15 7.44 28.91
C LEU A 252 1.87 6.59 28.87
N ILE A 253 1.55 5.96 29.99
CA ILE A 253 0.21 5.42 30.26
C ILE A 253 -0.44 6.22 31.38
N THR A 254 -1.63 6.73 31.06
CA THR A 254 -2.54 7.42 31.97
C THR A 254 -3.07 6.45 33.02
N ASN A 255 -2.27 6.21 34.06
CA ASN A 255 -2.74 5.73 35.36
C ASN A 255 -3.25 6.90 36.24
N ASN A 256 -3.09 8.15 35.77
CA ASN A 256 -3.73 9.34 36.34
C ASN A 256 -4.99 9.68 35.51
N ASP A 257 -6.13 9.08 35.87
CA ASP A 257 -7.46 9.45 35.36
C ASP A 257 -7.92 10.80 35.95
N LYS A 258 -7.11 11.84 35.73
CA LYS A 258 -7.29 13.21 36.27
C LYS A 258 -7.11 14.32 35.22
N GLU A 259 -6.73 13.95 34.00
CA GLU A 259 -6.68 14.82 32.82
C GLU A 259 -7.34 14.12 31.63
N ASP A 260 -8.68 14.06 31.63
CA ASP A 260 -9.44 13.36 30.60
C ASP A 260 -9.07 13.82 29.18
N ASN A 261 -8.92 15.13 28.98
CA ASN A 261 -8.59 15.75 27.70
C ASN A 261 -7.23 15.27 27.15
N THR A 262 -6.16 15.35 27.96
CA THR A 262 -4.83 14.84 27.60
C THR A 262 -4.88 13.35 27.26
N SER A 263 -5.71 12.59 27.99
CA SER A 263 -5.95 11.17 27.70
C SER A 263 -6.67 10.93 26.37
N LEU A 264 -7.59 11.82 25.96
CA LEU A 264 -8.33 11.71 24.70
C LEU A 264 -7.49 12.15 23.51
N GLU A 265 -6.65 13.18 23.66
CA GLU A 265 -5.72 13.58 22.60
C GLU A 265 -4.79 12.43 22.22
N ILE A 266 -4.13 11.80 23.20
CA ILE A 266 -3.19 10.69 22.95
C ILE A 266 -3.87 9.53 22.19
N LYS A 267 -5.09 9.15 22.61
CA LYS A 267 -5.89 8.11 21.93
C LYS A 267 -6.21 8.51 20.49
N SER A 268 -6.54 9.79 20.25
CA SER A 268 -6.83 10.30 18.91
C SER A 268 -5.59 10.32 18.00
N ILE A 269 -4.42 10.68 18.53
CA ILE A 269 -3.12 10.65 17.83
C ILE A 269 -2.79 9.23 17.37
N VAL A 270 -2.97 8.22 18.24
CA VAL A 270 -2.72 6.81 17.89
C VAL A 270 -3.64 6.33 16.76
N LEU A 271 -4.93 6.69 16.79
CA LEU A 271 -5.85 6.40 15.68
C LEU A 271 -5.45 7.12 14.38
N ILE A 272 -4.98 8.37 14.44
CA ILE A 272 -4.51 9.11 13.26
C ILE A 272 -3.27 8.46 12.65
N VAL A 273 -2.31 8.02 13.48
CA VAL A 273 -1.11 7.27 13.02
C VAL A 273 -1.54 6.00 12.28
N TYR A 274 -2.48 5.25 12.86
CA TYR A 274 -3.05 4.04 12.24
C TYR A 274 -3.76 4.34 10.90
N ILE A 275 -4.64 5.36 10.85
CA ILE A 275 -5.35 5.76 9.62
C ILE A 275 -4.38 6.12 8.49
N ILE A 276 -3.35 6.91 8.80
CA ILE A 276 -2.36 7.37 7.83
C ILE A 276 -1.50 6.19 7.35
N TYR A 277 -1.04 5.33 8.27
CA TYR A 277 -0.29 4.12 7.94
C TYR A 277 -1.08 3.16 7.05
N MET A 278 -2.35 2.92 7.36
CA MET A 278 -3.21 2.04 6.57
C MET A 278 -3.48 2.59 5.18
N ALA A 279 -3.95 3.85 5.08
CA ALA A 279 -4.25 4.45 3.79
C ALA A 279 -3.04 4.53 2.85
N ILE A 280 -1.84 4.77 3.39
CA ILE A 280 -0.58 4.77 2.63
C ILE A 280 -0.16 3.35 2.25
N SER A 281 -0.27 2.37 3.15
CA SER A 281 0.07 0.97 2.88
C SER A 281 -0.81 0.38 1.78
N PHE A 282 -2.13 0.57 1.84
CA PHE A 282 -3.05 0.12 0.78
C PHE A 282 -2.85 0.88 -0.54
N PHE A 283 -2.53 2.17 -0.50
CA PHE A 283 -2.21 2.92 -1.73
C PHE A 283 -0.98 2.33 -2.45
N PHE A 284 0.04 1.92 -1.70
CA PHE A 284 1.24 1.26 -2.23
C PHE A 284 1.14 -0.26 -2.38
N LYS A 285 -0.02 -0.89 -2.14
CA LYS A 285 -0.18 -2.37 -2.07
C LYS A 285 0.83 -3.06 -1.13
N ARG A 286 1.39 -2.35 -0.16
CA ARG A 286 2.45 -2.88 0.72
C ARG A 286 1.88 -3.82 1.77
N VAL A 287 2.70 -4.79 2.16
CA VAL A 287 2.40 -5.67 3.30
C VAL A 287 2.14 -4.83 4.54
N VAL A 288 0.97 -5.04 5.13
CA VAL A 288 0.51 -4.38 6.36
C VAL A 288 1.12 -5.10 7.56
N PHE A 289 1.80 -4.36 8.44
CA PHE A 289 2.47 -4.88 9.65
C PHE A 289 1.89 -4.35 10.97
N LEU A 290 1.11 -3.27 10.93
CA LEU A 290 0.38 -2.75 12.08
C LEU A 290 -1.02 -3.37 12.07
N GLU A 291 -1.31 -4.25 13.02
CA GLU A 291 -2.61 -4.92 13.14
C GLU A 291 -3.57 -4.12 14.05
N TRP A 292 -4.88 -4.29 13.84
CA TRP A 292 -5.88 -3.78 14.78
C TRP A 292 -5.78 -4.50 16.13
N THR A 293 -5.97 -3.75 17.22
CA THR A 293 -5.86 -4.28 18.59
C THR A 293 -7.01 -3.78 19.45
N GLU A 294 -7.32 -4.53 20.52
CA GLU A 294 -8.36 -4.19 21.50
C GLU A 294 -8.22 -2.75 22.03
N TYR A 295 -6.99 -2.28 22.21
CA TYR A 295 -6.68 -0.91 22.63
C TYR A 295 -7.13 0.15 21.60
N LEU A 296 -7.09 -0.13 20.29
CA LEU A 296 -7.59 0.80 19.26
C LEU A 296 -9.12 0.88 19.27
N GLU A 297 -9.82 -0.22 19.57
CA GLU A 297 -11.27 -0.19 19.77
C GLU A 297 -11.65 0.50 21.09
N GLU A 298 -10.88 0.30 22.19
CA GLU A 298 -11.04 1.07 23.43
C GLU A 298 -10.85 2.58 23.19
N CYS A 299 -9.84 2.96 22.40
CA CYS A 299 -9.65 4.32 21.93
C CYS A 299 -10.89 4.83 21.18
N CYS A 300 -11.43 4.03 20.24
CA CYS A 300 -12.63 4.39 19.50
C CYS A 300 -13.84 4.61 20.41
N ILE A 301 -14.11 3.72 21.36
CA ILE A 301 -15.24 3.82 22.29
C ILE A 301 -15.12 5.09 23.15
N LYS A 302 -13.95 5.34 23.74
CA LYS A 302 -13.71 6.54 24.56
C LYS A 302 -13.83 7.85 23.75
N LEU A 303 -13.48 7.80 22.45
CA LEU A 303 -13.62 8.94 21.54
C LEU A 303 -15.04 9.13 20.99
N GLU A 304 -15.83 8.08 20.73
CA GLU A 304 -17.24 8.20 20.34
C GLU A 304 -18.06 8.87 21.45
N ASN A 305 -17.78 8.56 22.72
CA ASN A 305 -18.45 9.13 23.91
C ASN A 305 -18.24 10.65 24.09
N SER A 306 -17.12 11.20 23.60
CA SER A 306 -16.74 12.61 23.78
C SER A 306 -17.65 13.63 23.08
N ASN A 307 -18.52 13.17 22.17
CA ASN A 307 -19.44 13.94 21.33
C ASN A 307 -18.80 15.00 20.37
N LEU A 308 -17.50 15.29 20.45
CA LEU A 308 -16.84 16.30 19.61
C LEU A 308 -16.72 15.87 18.13
N ARG A 309 -17.02 16.78 17.20
CA ARG A 309 -16.89 16.58 15.74
C ARG A 309 -15.55 15.99 15.33
N LYS A 310 -14.44 16.51 15.89
CA LYS A 310 -13.08 16.06 15.55
C LYS A 310 -12.85 14.58 15.83
N TYR A 311 -13.28 14.11 17.00
CA TYR A 311 -13.10 12.73 17.44
C TYR A 311 -14.08 11.79 16.72
N LYS A 312 -15.33 12.21 16.46
CA LYS A 312 -16.27 11.45 15.61
C LYS A 312 -15.75 11.23 14.19
N LEU A 313 -15.12 12.23 13.57
CA LEU A 313 -14.47 12.08 12.26
C LEU A 313 -13.36 11.00 12.35
N ILE A 314 -12.43 11.15 13.29
CA ILE A 314 -11.29 10.23 13.46
C ILE A 314 -11.76 8.78 13.64
N VAL A 315 -12.76 8.51 14.50
CA VAL A 315 -13.23 7.13 14.73
C VAL A 315 -13.88 6.52 13.48
N ILE A 316 -14.63 7.29 12.69
CA ILE A 316 -15.21 6.75 11.44
C ILE A 316 -14.09 6.46 10.43
N TYR A 317 -13.08 7.31 10.29
CA TYR A 317 -11.91 7.00 9.45
C TYR A 317 -11.14 5.78 9.96
N ALA A 318 -10.94 5.63 11.28
CA ALA A 318 -10.27 4.47 11.87
C ALA A 318 -11.03 3.17 11.54
N LYS A 319 -12.35 3.13 11.77
CA LYS A 319 -13.18 1.95 11.51
C LYS A 319 -13.31 1.64 10.00
N MET A 320 -13.26 2.65 9.12
CA MET A 320 -13.14 2.43 7.67
C MET A 320 -11.77 1.88 7.24
N ASN A 321 -10.68 2.19 7.96
CA ASN A 321 -9.35 1.62 7.69
C ASN A 321 -9.19 0.22 8.26
N HIS A 322 -9.75 -0.06 9.44
CA HIS A 322 -9.82 -1.41 10.00
C HIS A 322 -10.61 -2.37 9.10
N LEU A 323 -11.72 -1.91 8.53
CA LEU A 323 -12.46 -2.72 7.56
C LEU A 323 -11.61 -3.04 6.31
N MET A 324 -10.76 -2.13 5.84
CA MET A 324 -9.80 -2.43 4.76
C MET A 324 -8.72 -3.44 5.17
N GLU A 325 -8.19 -3.35 6.39
CA GLU A 325 -7.23 -4.32 6.94
C GLU A 325 -7.83 -5.73 6.99
N PHE A 326 -9.09 -5.83 7.45
CA PHE A 326 -9.83 -7.08 7.52
C PHE A 326 -10.13 -7.65 6.11
N ILE A 327 -10.54 -6.80 5.17
CA ILE A 327 -10.70 -7.15 3.73
C ILE A 327 -9.36 -7.59 3.11
N TYR A 328 -8.26 -6.91 3.42
CA TYR A 328 -6.94 -7.22 2.89
C TYR A 328 -6.45 -8.59 3.37
N ASN A 329 -6.48 -8.83 4.67
CA ASN A 329 -6.03 -10.09 5.27
C ASN A 329 -6.90 -11.29 4.86
N ASN A 330 -8.21 -11.11 4.66
CA ASN A 330 -9.14 -12.19 4.35
C ASN A 330 -9.44 -12.41 2.85
N ILE A 331 -9.12 -11.45 1.97
CA ILE A 331 -9.38 -11.56 0.52
C ILE A 331 -8.13 -11.27 -0.30
N HIS A 332 -7.51 -10.09 -0.18
CA HIS A 332 -6.39 -9.69 -1.04
C HIS A 332 -5.15 -10.57 -0.82
N LYS A 333 -4.83 -10.92 0.44
CA LYS A 333 -3.72 -11.82 0.79
C LYS A 333 -3.89 -13.26 0.29
N LEU A 334 -5.07 -13.62 -0.22
CA LEU A 334 -5.43 -14.93 -0.76
C LEU A 334 -5.75 -14.90 -2.27
N SER A 335 -5.74 -13.72 -2.91
CA SER A 335 -6.24 -13.55 -4.28
C SER A 335 -5.36 -14.18 -5.36
N GLU A 336 -4.08 -14.40 -5.07
CA GLU A 336 -3.14 -15.11 -5.95
C GLU A 336 -3.50 -16.60 -6.15
N GLN A 337 -4.34 -17.16 -5.28
CA GLN A 337 -4.71 -18.59 -5.27
C GLN A 337 -6.21 -18.83 -5.57
N LEU A 338 -7.04 -17.78 -5.58
CA LEU A 338 -8.49 -17.91 -5.73
C LEU A 338 -8.92 -18.31 -7.16
N THR A 339 -9.78 -19.33 -7.25
CA THR A 339 -10.41 -19.78 -8.50
C THR A 339 -11.80 -19.18 -8.72
N VAL A 340 -12.31 -19.23 -9.97
CA VAL A 340 -13.66 -18.76 -10.33
C VAL A 340 -14.76 -19.52 -9.56
N LEU A 341 -14.54 -20.83 -9.32
CA LEU A 341 -15.47 -21.68 -8.55
C LEU A 341 -15.52 -21.30 -7.07
N GLU A 342 -14.41 -20.81 -6.50
CA GLU A 342 -14.39 -20.31 -5.13
C GLU A 342 -15.08 -18.94 -5.00
N LEU A 343 -14.99 -18.09 -6.03
CA LEU A 343 -15.78 -16.85 -6.12
C LEU A 343 -17.29 -17.14 -6.28
N SER A 344 -17.68 -18.21 -6.99
CA SER A 344 -19.08 -18.63 -7.09
C SER A 344 -19.59 -19.33 -5.81
N SER A 345 -18.70 -19.75 -4.91
CA SER A 345 -19.03 -20.48 -3.68
C SER A 345 -19.90 -19.70 -2.69
N ASN A 346 -20.71 -20.43 -1.92
CA ASN A 346 -21.54 -19.82 -0.88
C ASN A 346 -20.71 -19.23 0.28
N LYS A 347 -19.52 -19.78 0.56
CA LYS A 347 -18.60 -19.26 1.59
C LYS A 347 -18.15 -17.84 1.25
N TYR A 348 -17.71 -17.61 0.02
CA TYR A 348 -17.28 -16.28 -0.44
C TYR A 348 -18.45 -15.28 -0.43
N LYS A 349 -19.62 -15.69 -0.94
CA LYS A 349 -20.85 -14.88 -0.94
C LYS A 349 -21.31 -14.47 0.46
N MET A 350 -21.28 -15.39 1.44
CA MET A 350 -21.62 -15.07 2.84
C MET A 350 -20.61 -14.08 3.46
N SER A 351 -19.31 -14.23 3.19
CA SER A 351 -18.30 -13.26 3.65
C SER A 351 -18.53 -11.87 3.03
N LEU A 352 -18.81 -11.79 1.72
CA LEU A 352 -19.17 -10.53 1.06
C LEU A 352 -20.37 -9.83 1.71
N ILE A 353 -21.41 -10.59 2.06
CA ILE A 353 -22.61 -10.06 2.74
C ILE A 353 -22.24 -9.47 4.10
N ASP A 354 -21.36 -10.10 4.87
CA ASP A 354 -20.92 -9.56 6.16
C ASP A 354 -20.13 -8.25 6.00
N TYR A 355 -19.14 -8.19 5.10
CA TYR A 355 -18.40 -6.94 4.82
C TYR A 355 -19.35 -5.81 4.37
N LEU A 356 -20.35 -6.11 3.55
CA LEU A 356 -21.36 -5.14 3.12
C LEU A 356 -22.27 -4.69 4.28
N ASN A 357 -22.63 -5.58 5.20
CA ASN A 357 -23.35 -5.22 6.42
C ASN A 357 -22.51 -4.28 7.31
N GLN A 358 -21.23 -4.57 7.50
CA GLN A 358 -20.30 -3.69 8.24
C GLN A 358 -20.17 -2.31 7.57
N ILE A 359 -20.05 -2.26 6.23
CA ILE A 359 -20.11 -0.99 5.46
C ILE A 359 -21.42 -0.25 5.72
N ASN A 360 -22.56 -0.93 5.67
CA ASN A 360 -23.87 -0.29 5.81
C ASN A 360 -24.12 0.23 7.24
N LEU A 361 -23.63 -0.46 8.27
CA LEU A 361 -23.61 0.05 9.65
C LEU A 361 -22.79 1.34 9.77
N LEU A 362 -21.63 1.41 9.10
CA LEU A 362 -20.81 2.63 9.05
C LEU A 362 -21.49 3.75 8.23
N LYS A 363 -22.18 3.45 7.12
CA LYS A 363 -23.01 4.43 6.39
C LYS A 363 -24.10 5.02 7.28
N VAL A 364 -24.80 4.19 8.06
CA VAL A 364 -25.83 4.66 9.02
C VAL A 364 -25.19 5.54 10.11
N LYS A 365 -24.01 5.17 10.65
CA LYS A 365 -23.26 6.04 11.57
C LYS A 365 -22.86 7.39 10.94
N ILE A 366 -22.54 7.43 9.64
CA ILE A 366 -22.23 8.69 8.92
C ILE A 366 -23.50 9.56 8.81
N ILE A 367 -24.61 9.00 8.33
CA ILE A 367 -25.90 9.70 8.17
C ILE A 367 -26.40 10.27 9.51
N ASN A 368 -26.32 9.48 10.58
CA ASN A 368 -26.78 9.91 11.91
C ASN A 368 -25.91 11.01 12.53
N ASN A 369 -24.62 11.10 12.19
CA ASN A 369 -23.68 12.06 12.78
C ASN A 369 -23.43 13.31 11.91
N PHE A 370 -23.64 13.25 10.59
CA PHE A 370 -23.27 14.31 9.65
C PHE A 370 -24.38 14.61 8.64
N LYS A 371 -24.73 15.90 8.49
CA LYS A 371 -25.77 16.37 7.55
C LYS A 371 -25.34 16.16 6.10
N GLU A 372 -26.25 15.68 5.24
CA GLU A 372 -25.95 15.30 3.85
C GLU A 372 -25.30 16.41 3.00
N ASN A 373 -25.67 17.66 3.24
CA ASN A 373 -25.13 18.83 2.54
C ASN A 373 -23.78 19.35 3.11
N SER A 374 -23.14 18.63 4.04
CA SER A 374 -21.84 19.02 4.59
C SER A 374 -20.66 18.50 3.76
N SER A 375 -19.53 19.23 3.80
CA SER A 375 -18.25 18.77 3.23
C SER A 375 -17.85 17.43 3.84
N ASP A 376 -17.94 17.31 5.18
CA ASP A 376 -17.68 16.09 5.96
C ASP A 376 -18.45 14.88 5.45
N TYR A 377 -19.78 14.99 5.27
CA TYR A 377 -20.60 13.89 4.78
C TYR A 377 -20.14 13.42 3.40
N ASN A 378 -19.85 14.35 2.49
CA ASN A 378 -19.42 13.99 1.14
C ASN A 378 -17.99 13.42 1.09
N LEU A 379 -17.10 13.84 2.00
CA LEU A 379 -15.78 13.24 2.22
C LEU A 379 -15.88 11.81 2.78
N LEU A 380 -16.65 11.61 3.85
CA LEU A 380 -16.86 10.31 4.50
C LEU A 380 -17.54 9.34 3.54
N MET A 381 -18.58 9.79 2.82
CA MET A 381 -19.31 8.95 1.88
C MET A 381 -18.48 8.63 0.63
N SER A 382 -17.64 9.55 0.15
CA SER A 382 -16.64 9.25 -0.89
C SER A 382 -15.65 8.18 -0.39
N TYR A 383 -15.13 8.34 0.82
CA TYR A 383 -14.19 7.38 1.41
C TYR A 383 -14.81 5.99 1.58
N ILE A 384 -16.02 5.88 2.12
CA ILE A 384 -16.65 4.56 2.35
C ILE A 384 -17.04 3.84 1.06
N TYR A 385 -17.45 4.56 0.01
CA TYR A 385 -17.64 3.96 -1.32
C TYR A 385 -16.32 3.52 -1.96
N SER A 386 -15.20 4.18 -1.64
CA SER A 386 -13.88 3.66 -2.04
C SER A 386 -13.50 2.36 -1.32
N VAL A 387 -13.93 2.16 -0.07
CA VAL A 387 -13.78 0.89 0.67
C VAL A 387 -14.71 -0.19 0.08
N GLN A 388 -15.94 0.17 -0.29
CA GLN A 388 -16.86 -0.76 -0.99
C GLN A 388 -16.27 -1.24 -2.32
N ALA A 389 -15.64 -0.36 -3.10
CA ALA A 389 -14.96 -0.75 -4.34
C ALA A 389 -13.77 -1.70 -4.09
N TYR A 390 -13.04 -1.54 -2.98
CA TYR A 390 -11.88 -2.35 -2.61
C TYR A 390 -12.23 -3.82 -2.23
N ILE A 391 -13.48 -4.11 -1.88
CA ILE A 391 -13.97 -5.49 -1.69
C ILE A 391 -13.95 -6.29 -3.01
N TYR A 392 -14.31 -5.64 -4.12
CA TYR A 392 -14.57 -6.30 -5.40
C TYR A 392 -13.35 -6.39 -6.33
N GLU A 393 -12.29 -5.66 -6.02
CA GLU A 393 -11.05 -5.65 -6.83
C GLU A 393 -10.43 -7.05 -7.01
N PRO A 394 -10.23 -7.88 -5.96
CA PRO A 394 -9.64 -9.21 -6.11
C PRO A 394 -10.43 -10.13 -7.03
N ALA A 395 -11.75 -10.13 -6.92
CA ALA A 395 -12.62 -10.94 -7.78
C ALA A 395 -12.43 -10.57 -9.26
N ILE A 396 -12.27 -9.28 -9.59
CA ILE A 396 -12.00 -8.83 -10.96
C ILE A 396 -10.59 -9.19 -11.41
N GLN A 397 -9.59 -9.15 -10.53
CA GLN A 397 -8.24 -9.62 -10.88
C GLN A 397 -8.25 -11.12 -11.21
N THR A 398 -8.90 -11.96 -10.40
CA THR A 398 -9.09 -13.40 -10.66
C THR A 398 -9.86 -13.65 -11.96
N LEU A 399 -11.01 -13.01 -12.16
CA LEU A 399 -11.84 -13.19 -13.36
C LEU A 399 -11.13 -12.75 -14.65
N VAL A 400 -10.22 -11.77 -14.58
CA VAL A 400 -9.38 -11.34 -15.71
C VAL A 400 -8.24 -12.32 -15.98
N LYS A 401 -7.62 -12.90 -14.94
CA LYS A 401 -6.56 -13.92 -15.08
C LYS A 401 -7.10 -15.30 -15.51
N SER A 402 -8.39 -15.58 -15.29
CA SER A 402 -9.00 -16.89 -15.58
C SER A 402 -9.24 -17.13 -17.09
N LYS A 403 -8.96 -18.35 -17.55
CA LYS A 403 -9.14 -18.77 -18.95
C LYS A 403 -10.58 -19.24 -19.28
N GLU A 404 -11.48 -19.23 -18.31
CA GLU A 404 -12.82 -19.86 -18.35
C GLU A 404 -13.95 -18.91 -18.80
N ILE A 405 -13.64 -18.02 -19.75
CA ILE A 405 -14.46 -16.87 -20.17
C ILE A 405 -15.89 -17.26 -20.65
N THR A 406 -16.10 -18.53 -21.02
CA THR A 406 -17.31 -19.04 -21.67
C THR A 406 -18.34 -19.71 -20.74
N THR A 407 -18.06 -19.90 -19.44
CA THR A 407 -19.06 -20.52 -18.54
C THR A 407 -20.19 -19.53 -18.17
N LYS A 408 -21.39 -20.05 -17.89
CA LYS A 408 -22.52 -19.20 -17.46
C LYS A 408 -22.24 -18.55 -16.11
N GLU A 409 -21.70 -19.32 -15.17
CA GLU A 409 -21.33 -18.86 -13.83
C GLU A 409 -20.27 -17.74 -13.89
N TYR A 410 -19.25 -17.87 -14.75
CA TYR A 410 -18.29 -16.80 -15.00
C TYR A 410 -18.98 -15.50 -15.43
N ASN A 411 -19.89 -15.58 -16.41
CA ASN A 411 -20.59 -14.40 -16.94
C ASN A 411 -21.48 -13.73 -15.88
N GLU A 412 -22.19 -14.50 -15.05
CA GLU A 412 -23.03 -13.97 -13.97
C GLU A 412 -22.22 -13.34 -12.83
N VAL A 413 -21.16 -14.02 -12.36
CA VAL A 413 -20.24 -13.48 -11.34
C VAL A 413 -19.48 -12.26 -11.87
N PHE A 414 -19.09 -12.25 -13.14
CA PHE A 414 -18.42 -11.12 -13.78
C PHE A 414 -19.32 -9.89 -13.87
N TYR A 415 -20.52 -9.99 -14.46
CA TYR A 415 -21.39 -8.82 -14.64
C TYR A 415 -21.90 -8.26 -13.30
N SER A 416 -22.17 -9.11 -12.30
CA SER A 416 -22.57 -8.67 -10.96
C SER A 416 -21.43 -7.94 -10.23
N THR A 417 -20.23 -8.52 -10.22
CA THR A 417 -19.04 -7.88 -9.62
C THR A 417 -18.69 -6.56 -10.32
N LEU A 418 -18.71 -6.55 -11.67
CA LEU A 418 -18.43 -5.37 -12.50
C LEU A 418 -19.41 -4.24 -12.22
N HIS A 419 -20.71 -4.52 -12.14
CA HIS A 419 -21.73 -3.53 -11.79
C HIS A 419 -21.47 -2.95 -10.39
N GLN A 420 -21.23 -3.79 -9.39
CA GLN A 420 -21.04 -3.37 -8.00
C GLN A 420 -19.79 -2.51 -7.78
N ILE A 421 -18.65 -2.87 -8.40
CA ILE A 421 -17.45 -2.01 -8.32
C ILE A 421 -17.62 -0.71 -9.11
N CYS A 422 -18.31 -0.75 -10.26
CA CYS A 422 -18.52 0.43 -11.10
C CYS A 422 -19.41 1.44 -10.35
N GLU A 423 -20.53 0.98 -9.80
CA GLU A 423 -21.42 1.78 -8.95
C GLU A 423 -20.66 2.35 -7.75
N SER A 424 -19.85 1.55 -7.06
CA SER A 424 -19.05 2.01 -5.91
C SER A 424 -18.07 3.13 -6.29
N CYS A 425 -17.31 2.98 -7.38
CA CYS A 425 -16.42 4.03 -7.88
C CYS A 425 -17.18 5.27 -8.37
N ILE A 426 -18.31 5.07 -9.06
CA ILE A 426 -19.21 6.14 -9.52
C ILE A 426 -19.74 6.96 -8.35
N LEU A 427 -20.22 6.31 -7.28
CA LEU A 427 -20.75 6.98 -6.10
C LEU A 427 -19.65 7.66 -5.29
N SER A 428 -18.48 7.03 -5.15
CA SER A 428 -17.28 7.66 -4.54
C SER A 428 -16.95 9.00 -5.19
N LEU A 429 -16.84 9.01 -6.53
CA LEU A 429 -16.46 10.20 -7.29
C LEU A 429 -17.63 11.20 -7.44
N LYS A 430 -18.89 10.75 -7.49
CA LYS A 430 -20.08 11.63 -7.43
C LYS A 430 -20.15 12.40 -6.10
N HIS A 431 -19.79 11.79 -4.97
CA HIS A 431 -19.69 12.50 -3.69
C HIS A 431 -18.48 13.43 -3.64
N PHE A 432 -17.31 13.00 -4.12
CA PHE A 432 -16.14 13.88 -4.17
C PHE A 432 -16.37 15.12 -5.07
N ASN A 433 -17.01 14.95 -6.22
CA ASN A 433 -17.34 16.03 -7.15
C ASN A 433 -18.37 17.04 -6.60
N LYS A 434 -18.99 16.80 -5.43
CA LYS A 434 -19.83 17.82 -4.74
C LYS A 434 -19.01 18.86 -3.99
N LEU A 435 -17.74 18.59 -3.66
CA LEU A 435 -16.89 19.51 -2.89
C LEU A 435 -16.58 20.81 -3.65
N ASN A 436 -16.39 21.90 -2.90
CA ASN A 436 -15.98 23.20 -3.44
C ASN A 436 -14.48 23.24 -3.81
N ILE A 437 -14.06 24.22 -4.63
CA ILE A 437 -12.65 24.34 -5.08
C ILE A 437 -11.68 24.54 -3.89
N ASN A 438 -12.03 25.40 -2.92
CA ASN A 438 -11.25 25.57 -1.68
C ASN A 438 -11.20 24.27 -0.86
N GLU A 439 -12.32 23.54 -0.81
CA GLU A 439 -12.42 22.27 -0.09
C GLU A 439 -11.56 21.18 -0.73
N MET A 440 -11.48 21.13 -2.07
CA MET A 440 -10.63 20.19 -2.79
C MET A 440 -9.14 20.42 -2.52
N ALA A 441 -8.69 21.68 -2.51
CA ALA A 441 -7.28 22.06 -2.30
C ALA A 441 -6.70 21.66 -0.93
N VAL A 442 -7.57 21.56 0.09
CA VAL A 442 -7.21 21.43 1.51
C VAL A 442 -7.30 19.98 2.02
N ASN A 443 -7.71 19.02 1.19
CA ASN A 443 -7.88 17.63 1.60
C ASN A 443 -6.55 16.92 1.93
N PRO A 444 -6.46 16.17 3.05
CA PRO A 444 -5.27 15.40 3.41
C PRO A 444 -4.86 14.33 2.39
N LEU A 445 -3.57 13.96 2.44
CA LEU A 445 -2.93 12.93 1.60
C LEU A 445 -3.75 11.63 1.49
N PHE A 446 -4.25 11.14 2.62
CA PHE A 446 -4.99 9.87 2.67
C PHE A 446 -6.33 9.92 1.92
N HIS A 447 -6.98 11.08 1.78
CA HIS A 447 -8.19 11.21 0.96
C HIS A 447 -7.86 11.06 -0.53
N THR A 448 -6.83 11.76 -0.99
CA THR A 448 -6.42 11.77 -2.40
C THR A 448 -5.99 10.40 -2.91
N SER A 449 -5.37 9.57 -2.07
CA SER A 449 -5.06 8.16 -2.39
C SER A 449 -6.29 7.40 -2.92
N ARG A 450 -7.47 7.65 -2.33
CA ARG A 450 -8.74 6.98 -2.63
C ARG A 450 -9.42 7.54 -3.87
N ILE A 451 -9.25 8.84 -4.15
CA ILE A 451 -9.69 9.48 -5.40
C ILE A 451 -8.92 8.88 -6.58
N LEU A 452 -7.60 8.79 -6.46
CA LEU A 452 -6.74 8.20 -7.49
C LEU A 452 -7.07 6.74 -7.71
N TYR A 453 -7.17 5.94 -6.64
CA TYR A 453 -7.62 4.55 -6.70
C TYR A 453 -8.97 4.39 -7.42
N THR A 454 -10.02 5.09 -6.98
CA THR A 454 -11.36 4.96 -7.60
C THR A 454 -11.41 5.51 -9.03
N SER A 455 -10.56 6.46 -9.41
CA SER A 455 -10.46 6.97 -10.78
C SER A 455 -9.76 5.98 -11.72
N GLY A 456 -8.60 5.45 -11.32
CA GLY A 456 -7.86 4.46 -12.10
C GLY A 456 -8.65 3.16 -12.25
N MET A 457 -9.24 2.69 -11.15
CA MET A 457 -10.11 1.51 -11.15
C MET A 457 -11.34 1.71 -12.07
N LEU A 458 -12.00 2.87 -12.04
CA LEU A 458 -13.14 3.16 -12.93
C LEU A 458 -12.75 3.17 -14.42
N LEU A 459 -11.53 3.62 -14.76
CA LEU A 459 -11.00 3.56 -16.12
C LEU A 459 -10.68 2.11 -16.54
N ARG A 460 -10.05 1.29 -15.67
CA ARG A 460 -9.89 -0.16 -15.90
C ARG A 460 -11.24 -0.84 -16.12
N ILE A 461 -12.24 -0.58 -15.27
CA ILE A 461 -13.57 -1.18 -15.37
C ILE A 461 -14.23 -0.80 -16.72
N ARG A 462 -14.09 0.45 -17.18
CA ARG A 462 -14.62 0.86 -18.49
C ARG A 462 -13.94 0.11 -19.65
N TYR A 463 -12.61 -0.05 -19.62
CA TYR A 463 -11.88 -0.86 -20.59
C TYR A 463 -12.36 -2.33 -20.56
N LEU A 464 -12.27 -2.99 -19.40
CA LEU A 464 -12.67 -4.38 -19.20
C LEU A 464 -14.11 -4.65 -19.65
N SER A 465 -15.07 -3.78 -19.31
CA SER A 465 -16.48 -3.95 -19.63
C SER A 465 -16.83 -4.05 -21.12
N LEU A 466 -15.86 -3.74 -21.99
CA LEU A 466 -16.02 -3.71 -23.43
C LEU A 466 -15.07 -4.69 -24.15
N THR A 467 -13.94 -5.06 -23.54
CA THR A 467 -13.05 -6.12 -24.05
C THR A 467 -13.47 -7.53 -23.56
N ILE A 468 -13.96 -7.64 -22.33
CA ILE A 468 -14.32 -8.91 -21.67
C ILE A 468 -15.73 -8.80 -21.05
N PRO A 469 -16.69 -9.67 -21.40
CA PRO A 469 -16.77 -10.55 -22.58
C PRO A 469 -17.21 -9.77 -23.84
N LYS A 470 -16.93 -10.33 -25.03
CA LYS A 470 -17.29 -9.78 -26.36
C LYS A 470 -18.81 -9.54 -26.61
N ASN A 471 -19.67 -9.79 -25.63
CA ASN A 471 -21.14 -9.68 -25.71
C ASN A 471 -21.69 -8.24 -25.64
N GLY A 472 -20.85 -7.21 -25.48
CA GLY A 472 -21.23 -5.79 -25.47
C GLY A 472 -22.07 -5.28 -24.29
N LYS A 473 -22.77 -6.17 -23.56
CA LYS A 473 -23.64 -5.86 -22.41
C LYS A 473 -22.97 -5.04 -21.31
N GLY A 474 -21.66 -5.19 -21.11
CA GLY A 474 -20.90 -4.45 -20.11
C GLY A 474 -20.92 -2.93 -20.28
N LYS A 475 -21.16 -2.45 -21.52
CA LYS A 475 -21.29 -1.02 -21.83
C LYS A 475 -22.33 -0.29 -20.95
N LEU A 476 -23.48 -0.93 -20.74
CA LEU A 476 -24.64 -0.35 -20.06
C LEU A 476 -24.32 0.07 -18.61
N PHE A 477 -23.46 -0.70 -17.93
CA PHE A 477 -23.07 -0.43 -16.54
C PHE A 477 -21.99 0.66 -16.41
N THR A 478 -21.27 0.96 -17.49
CA THR A 478 -20.07 1.80 -17.44
C THR A 478 -20.18 3.10 -18.24
N ASP A 479 -21.31 3.39 -18.89
CA ASP A 479 -21.47 4.60 -19.73
C ASP A 479 -21.37 5.93 -18.95
N GLU A 480 -21.72 5.99 -17.66
CA GLU A 480 -21.53 7.20 -16.83
C GLU A 480 -20.06 7.52 -16.52
N SER A 481 -19.16 6.53 -16.60
CA SER A 481 -17.77 6.63 -16.10
C SER A 481 -17.02 7.84 -16.63
N LEU A 482 -17.01 8.02 -17.94
CA LEU A 482 -16.27 9.08 -18.63
C LEU A 482 -16.81 10.48 -18.31
N ASN A 483 -18.12 10.62 -18.03
CA ASN A 483 -18.72 11.89 -17.62
C ASN A 483 -18.23 12.31 -16.21
N ILE A 484 -18.18 11.37 -15.27
CA ILE A 484 -17.75 11.61 -13.90
C ILE A 484 -16.25 11.91 -13.83
N ILE A 485 -15.44 11.17 -14.59
CA ILE A 485 -14.00 11.44 -14.77
C ILE A 485 -13.79 12.84 -15.41
N LYS A 486 -14.56 13.20 -16.44
CA LYS A 486 -14.48 14.55 -17.06
C LYS A 486 -14.84 15.68 -16.09
N GLN A 487 -15.83 15.47 -15.22
CA GLN A 487 -16.18 16.44 -14.16
C GLN A 487 -15.07 16.58 -13.11
N LEU A 488 -14.47 15.45 -12.70
CA LEU A 488 -13.35 15.42 -11.75
C LEU A 488 -12.12 16.17 -12.29
N ILE A 489 -11.72 15.87 -13.54
CA ILE A 489 -10.62 16.55 -14.23
C ILE A 489 -10.86 18.05 -14.27
N LYS A 490 -12.04 18.49 -14.74
CA LYS A 490 -12.40 19.92 -14.80
C LYS A 490 -12.25 20.61 -13.44
N LYS A 491 -12.75 20.01 -12.35
CA LYS A 491 -12.60 20.60 -11.00
C LYS A 491 -11.14 20.61 -10.52
N ILE A 492 -10.34 19.61 -10.89
CA ILE A 492 -8.91 19.56 -10.55
C ILE A 492 -8.11 20.59 -11.37
N ASP A 493 -8.45 20.82 -12.64
CA ASP A 493 -7.90 21.92 -13.45
C ASP A 493 -8.22 23.28 -12.79
N GLU A 494 -9.50 23.54 -12.48
CA GLU A 494 -9.95 24.76 -11.79
C GLU A 494 -9.23 24.97 -10.44
N THR A 495 -9.03 23.89 -9.68
CA THR A 495 -8.29 23.93 -8.41
C THR A 495 -6.78 24.19 -8.62
N THR A 496 -6.18 23.61 -9.65
CA THR A 496 -4.76 23.80 -10.01
C THR A 496 -4.49 25.23 -10.46
N ILE A 497 -5.42 25.83 -11.21
CA ILE A 497 -5.34 27.22 -11.66
C ILE A 497 -5.50 28.18 -10.46
N LYS A 498 -6.45 27.91 -9.56
CA LYS A 498 -6.69 28.78 -8.38
C LYS A 498 -5.55 28.72 -7.35
N PHE A 499 -4.93 27.56 -7.16
CA PHE A 499 -3.90 27.35 -6.14
C PHE A 499 -2.60 26.84 -6.80
N SER A 500 -1.94 27.73 -7.54
CA SER A 500 -0.74 27.42 -8.34
C SER A 500 0.46 26.91 -7.52
N LYS A 501 0.46 27.06 -6.20
CA LYS A 501 1.46 26.53 -5.24
C LYS A 501 1.12 25.14 -4.68
N ASN A 502 -0.08 24.63 -4.96
CA ASN A 502 -0.55 23.34 -4.46
C ASN A 502 0.03 22.18 -5.30
N HIS A 503 1.28 21.81 -5.01
CA HIS A 503 1.99 20.70 -5.66
C HIS A 503 1.27 19.36 -5.50
N PHE A 504 0.57 19.18 -4.38
CA PHE A 504 -0.26 18.02 -4.13
C PHE A 504 -1.38 17.87 -5.17
N ILE A 505 -2.20 18.91 -5.41
CA ILE A 505 -3.24 18.88 -6.46
C ILE A 505 -2.62 18.77 -7.87
N LYS A 506 -1.47 19.41 -8.15
CA LYS A 506 -0.72 19.17 -9.40
C LYS A 506 -0.39 17.68 -9.60
N LYS A 507 0.05 16.98 -8.56
CA LYS A 507 0.32 15.53 -8.62
C LYS A 507 -0.95 14.71 -8.90
N VAL A 508 -2.11 15.10 -8.37
CA VAL A 508 -3.40 14.44 -8.71
C VAL A 508 -3.74 14.63 -10.19
N ARG A 509 -3.64 15.87 -10.69
CA ARG A 509 -3.85 16.22 -12.10
C ARG A 509 -2.95 15.40 -13.03
N ILE A 510 -1.68 15.31 -12.67
CA ILE A 510 -0.65 14.51 -13.35
C ILE A 510 -1.06 13.04 -13.43
N VAL A 511 -1.34 12.39 -12.29
CA VAL A 511 -1.64 10.95 -12.25
C VAL A 511 -2.92 10.60 -13.00
N LEU A 512 -3.96 11.45 -12.90
CA LEU A 512 -5.17 11.28 -13.72
C LEU A 512 -4.88 11.38 -15.22
N GLY A 513 -4.00 12.31 -15.63
CA GLY A 513 -3.50 12.40 -17.00
C GLY A 513 -2.80 11.11 -17.45
N LEU A 514 -1.97 10.52 -16.59
CA LEU A 514 -1.32 9.23 -16.87
C LEU A 514 -2.35 8.10 -17.05
N PHE A 515 -3.33 7.96 -16.14
CA PHE A 515 -4.38 6.94 -16.25
C PHE A 515 -5.19 7.03 -17.55
N ILE A 516 -5.50 8.25 -18.01
CA ILE A 516 -6.18 8.48 -19.28
C ILE A 516 -5.30 8.05 -20.45
N HIS A 517 -4.00 8.33 -20.39
CA HIS A 517 -3.03 7.92 -21.42
C HIS A 517 -2.82 6.40 -21.47
N THR A 518 -2.63 5.72 -20.33
CA THR A 518 -2.55 4.25 -20.26
C THR A 518 -3.81 3.59 -20.84
N CYS A 519 -4.98 4.05 -20.40
CA CYS A 519 -6.27 3.56 -20.89
C CYS A 519 -6.41 3.79 -22.41
N LEU A 520 -6.05 4.97 -22.92
CA LEU A 520 -6.07 5.27 -24.35
C LEU A 520 -5.12 4.36 -25.16
N ASN A 521 -3.92 4.09 -24.63
CA ASN A 521 -2.95 3.21 -25.29
C ASN A 521 -3.45 1.77 -25.36
N GLN A 522 -4.02 1.24 -24.27
CA GLN A 522 -4.69 -0.08 -24.27
C GLN A 522 -5.85 -0.13 -25.26
N TRP A 523 -6.69 0.92 -25.31
CA TRP A 523 -7.75 1.04 -26.31
C TRP A 523 -7.22 1.00 -27.74
N ASN A 524 -6.11 1.70 -28.02
CA ASN A 524 -5.47 1.69 -29.33
C ASN A 524 -4.86 0.31 -29.69
N LEU A 525 -4.30 -0.41 -28.72
CA LEU A 525 -3.78 -1.78 -28.91
C LEU A 525 -4.91 -2.76 -29.22
N SER A 526 -5.96 -2.82 -28.39
CA SER A 526 -7.11 -3.71 -28.61
C SER A 526 -7.89 -3.37 -29.89
N TYR A 527 -7.93 -2.09 -30.30
CA TYR A 527 -8.48 -1.66 -31.58
C TYR A 527 -7.66 -2.18 -32.78
N LYS A 528 -6.32 -2.06 -32.73
CA LYS A 528 -5.42 -2.62 -33.75
C LYS A 528 -5.51 -4.15 -33.82
N SER A 529 -5.54 -4.82 -32.66
CA SER A 529 -5.76 -6.27 -32.55
C SER A 529 -7.07 -6.68 -33.23
N THR A 530 -8.18 -6.00 -32.92
CA THR A 530 -9.50 -6.29 -33.53
C THR A 530 -9.51 -6.07 -35.05
N ILE A 531 -8.80 -5.05 -35.55
CA ILE A 531 -8.64 -4.84 -37.00
C ILE A 531 -7.84 -5.98 -37.64
N ASN A 532 -6.76 -6.43 -37.00
CA ASN A 532 -5.96 -7.56 -37.49
C ASN A 532 -6.76 -8.87 -37.49
N ASP A 533 -7.56 -9.14 -36.45
CA ASP A 533 -8.50 -10.27 -36.40
C ASP A 533 -9.48 -10.24 -37.58
N ILE A 534 -10.08 -9.08 -37.87
CA ILE A 534 -11.01 -8.89 -39.00
C ILE A 534 -10.31 -9.12 -40.34
N ASN A 535 -9.10 -8.57 -40.53
CA ASN A 535 -8.33 -8.75 -41.75
C ASN A 535 -7.91 -10.21 -41.95
N ASN A 536 -7.51 -10.91 -40.88
CA ASN A 536 -7.17 -12.32 -40.91
C ASN A 536 -8.40 -13.20 -41.22
N ALA A 537 -9.55 -12.90 -40.64
CA ALA A 537 -10.81 -13.58 -40.95
C ALA A 537 -11.21 -13.39 -42.43
N ASN A 538 -11.08 -12.18 -42.96
CA ASN A 538 -11.36 -11.88 -44.37
C ASN A 538 -10.39 -12.61 -45.32
N ASN A 539 -9.09 -12.63 -45.00
CA ASN A 539 -8.08 -13.36 -45.79
C ASN A 539 -8.31 -14.89 -45.76
N ASN A 540 -8.70 -15.46 -44.61
CA ASN A 540 -9.04 -16.88 -44.50
C ASN A 540 -10.30 -17.23 -45.31
N ASN A 541 -11.32 -16.36 -45.30
CA ASN A 541 -12.51 -16.53 -46.14
C ASN A 541 -12.20 -16.42 -47.64
N ALA A 542 -11.29 -15.51 -48.04
CA ALA A 542 -10.82 -15.42 -49.42
C ALA A 542 -10.07 -16.69 -49.87
N ASN A 543 -9.20 -17.24 -49.02
CA ASN A 543 -8.49 -18.50 -49.31
C ASN A 543 -9.43 -19.71 -49.39
N ASN A 544 -10.43 -19.82 -48.51
CA ASN A 544 -11.44 -20.88 -48.58
C ASN A 544 -12.28 -20.81 -49.87
N ASN A 545 -12.63 -19.61 -50.32
CA ASN A 545 -13.34 -19.43 -51.59
C ASN A 545 -12.49 -19.83 -52.81
N ASN A 546 -11.18 -19.56 -52.78
CA ASN A 546 -10.26 -20.02 -53.83
C ASN A 546 -10.09 -21.56 -53.83
N PHE A 547 -10.09 -22.22 -52.67
CA PHE A 547 -10.07 -23.68 -52.60
C PHE A 547 -11.34 -24.33 -53.18
N ASN A 548 -12.51 -23.75 -52.94
CA ASN A 548 -13.76 -24.27 -53.53
C ASN A 548 -13.84 -24.03 -55.05
N ASN A 549 -13.33 -22.91 -55.58
CA ASN A 549 -13.37 -22.63 -57.02
C ASN A 549 -12.44 -23.55 -57.84
N ASN A 550 -11.33 -24.03 -57.28
CA ASN A 550 -10.38 -24.87 -58.02
C ASN A 550 -10.85 -26.32 -58.26
N ASN A 551 -11.89 -26.80 -57.56
CA ASN A 551 -12.38 -28.18 -57.72
C ASN A 551 -13.46 -28.35 -58.82
N ASN A 552 -13.99 -27.27 -59.41
CA ASN A 552 -15.11 -27.34 -60.35
C ASN A 552 -14.73 -27.39 -61.85
N ASN A 553 -13.43 -27.42 -62.19
CA ASN A 553 -12.96 -27.18 -63.56
C ASN A 553 -12.28 -28.38 -64.27
N ASN A 554 -12.52 -29.62 -63.82
CA ASN A 554 -12.11 -30.84 -64.55
C ASN A 554 -13.18 -31.94 -64.45
N ASN A 555 -14.06 -32.01 -65.45
CA ASN A 555 -14.37 -33.21 -66.25
C ASN A 555 -15.66 -32.99 -67.05
N VAL A 556 -15.53 -32.88 -68.37
CA VAL A 556 -16.65 -33.01 -69.31
C VAL A 556 -16.58 -34.40 -69.91
N GLU A 557 -17.51 -35.28 -69.55
CA GLU A 557 -17.84 -36.44 -70.38
C GLU A 557 -19.30 -36.86 -70.20
N ASN A 558 -19.75 -37.80 -71.04
CA ASN A 558 -21.14 -37.81 -71.51
C ASN A 558 -22.09 -38.76 -70.74
N ILE A 559 -23.36 -38.32 -70.71
CA ILE A 559 -24.58 -39.09 -70.98
C ILE A 559 -24.48 -40.62 -70.85
N ILE A 560 -25.19 -41.21 -69.89
CA ILE A 560 -26.22 -42.26 -70.13
C ILE A 560 -26.97 -42.58 -68.82
N THR A 561 -28.24 -42.95 -68.96
CA THR A 561 -29.13 -43.45 -67.90
C THR A 561 -28.82 -44.91 -67.54
N ASP A 562 -28.97 -45.32 -66.29
CA ASP A 562 -30.16 -46.09 -65.90
C ASP A 562 -30.32 -46.24 -64.37
N SER A 563 -31.22 -47.14 -63.95
CA SER A 563 -31.89 -47.23 -62.66
C SER A 563 -31.67 -48.58 -61.95
N GLY A 564 -31.90 -48.64 -60.63
CA GLY A 564 -32.22 -49.92 -59.94
C GLY A 564 -31.44 -50.30 -58.68
N ASN A 565 -32.04 -50.01 -57.52
CA ASN A 565 -32.27 -50.91 -56.37
C ASN A 565 -31.16 -51.80 -55.73
N ASN A 566 -31.10 -51.67 -54.39
CA ASN A 566 -31.13 -52.74 -53.35
C ASN A 566 -29.86 -53.41 -52.78
N ILE A 567 -29.71 -53.18 -51.46
CA ILE A 567 -29.60 -54.17 -50.35
C ILE A 567 -28.28 -54.96 -50.15
N ASP A 568 -27.67 -54.68 -48.99
CA ASP A 568 -26.95 -55.52 -48.03
C ASP A 568 -26.29 -56.85 -48.43
N ASN A 569 -25.04 -57.02 -47.98
CA ASN A 569 -24.55 -58.32 -47.49
C ASN A 569 -23.45 -58.15 -46.41
N SER A 570 -23.30 -59.12 -45.49
CA SER A 570 -22.59 -58.89 -44.21
C SER A 570 -21.56 -59.96 -43.79
N GLY A 571 -20.28 -59.72 -44.15
CA GLY A 571 -19.08 -60.36 -43.56
C GLY A 571 -19.00 -61.90 -43.61
N PRO A 572 -18.12 -62.54 -42.81
CA PRO A 572 -16.88 -62.04 -42.19
C PRO A 572 -15.64 -62.92 -42.55
N THR A 573 -14.40 -62.46 -42.32
CA THR A 573 -13.31 -63.28 -41.70
C THR A 573 -11.97 -62.54 -41.47
N THR A 574 -11.37 -62.86 -40.32
CA THR A 574 -9.94 -62.81 -39.91
C THR A 574 -8.98 -63.55 -40.87
N THR A 575 -7.63 -63.44 -40.92
CA THR A 575 -6.57 -62.90 -40.01
C THR A 575 -5.36 -62.40 -40.87
N SER A 576 -4.04 -62.30 -40.54
CA SER A 576 -3.15 -62.82 -39.47
C SER A 576 -1.84 -61.99 -39.28
N PHE A 577 -0.90 -62.52 -38.51
CA PHE A 577 0.42 -61.99 -38.08
C PHE A 577 1.60 -62.43 -39.01
N THR A 578 2.91 -62.16 -38.84
CA THR A 578 3.75 -62.01 -37.61
C THR A 578 5.17 -61.42 -37.87
N TYR A 579 5.96 -61.21 -36.79
CA TYR A 579 7.39 -60.79 -36.67
C TYR A 579 7.65 -59.27 -36.68
N LEU A 580 8.54 -58.69 -35.84
CA LEU A 580 9.64 -59.20 -34.99
C LEU A 580 9.70 -58.57 -33.57
N ASN A 581 10.57 -59.09 -32.70
CA ASN A 581 10.81 -58.74 -31.27
C ASN A 581 12.19 -59.37 -30.85
N PRO A 582 12.79 -59.24 -29.62
CA PRO A 582 12.43 -58.51 -28.40
C PRO A 582 13.63 -57.76 -27.71
N GLN A 583 13.47 -57.38 -26.41
CA GLN A 583 14.49 -56.90 -25.43
C GLN A 583 15.04 -55.47 -25.66
N ASP A 584 15.19 -54.57 -24.67
CA ASP A 584 14.91 -54.55 -23.21
C ASP A 584 14.72 -53.03 -22.82
N LYS A 585 14.71 -52.45 -21.60
CA LYS A 585 15.07 -52.82 -20.23
C LYS A 585 14.35 -51.93 -19.19
N LYS A 586 14.11 -52.48 -17.99
CA LYS A 586 13.75 -51.91 -16.64
C LYS A 586 13.70 -50.37 -16.48
N GLY A 587 12.75 -49.77 -15.74
CA GLY A 587 11.59 -50.31 -14.99
C GLY A 587 11.18 -49.44 -13.77
N TRP A 588 10.10 -49.84 -13.06
CA TRP A 588 9.53 -49.24 -11.82
C TRP A 588 8.90 -47.83 -12.00
N ILE A 589 7.69 -47.49 -11.54
CA ILE A 589 6.80 -47.94 -10.44
C ILE A 589 7.26 -47.54 -9.02
N SER A 590 6.85 -46.35 -8.58
CA SER A 590 6.00 -46.14 -7.37
C SER A 590 5.57 -44.66 -7.34
N SER A 591 4.31 -44.21 -7.24
CA SER A 591 3.04 -44.72 -6.69
C SER A 591 2.84 -44.52 -5.18
N ILE A 592 1.76 -43.81 -4.83
CA ILE A 592 0.82 -44.15 -3.74
C ILE A 592 1.36 -43.96 -2.29
N ASN A 593 0.65 -43.28 -1.35
CA ASN A 593 -0.67 -42.67 -1.44
C ASN A 593 -0.94 -41.55 -0.40
N ASN A 594 -2.00 -40.80 -0.66
CA ASN A 594 -2.82 -40.12 0.34
C ASN A 594 -3.24 -41.07 1.48
N TYR A 595 -3.26 -40.58 2.72
CA TYR A 595 -4.20 -41.05 3.73
C TYR A 595 -4.71 -39.88 4.60
N PHE A 596 -5.95 -39.47 4.31
CA PHE A 596 -6.84 -38.88 5.31
C PHE A 596 -7.38 -39.99 6.22
N PRO A 597 -7.69 -39.66 7.48
CA PRO A 597 -8.89 -40.18 8.12
C PRO A 597 -9.81 -39.03 8.60
N SER A 598 -11.12 -39.30 8.63
CA SER A 598 -12.16 -38.40 9.12
C SER A 598 -12.98 -39.08 10.22
N THR A 599 -13.48 -38.32 11.20
CA THR A 599 -14.85 -38.44 11.79
C THR A 599 -15.11 -37.40 12.89
N ASP A 600 -16.03 -36.48 12.59
CA ASP A 600 -17.26 -36.12 13.33
C ASP A 600 -17.32 -35.80 14.85
N MET A 601 -18.09 -34.72 15.09
CA MET A 601 -19.02 -34.46 16.22
C MET A 601 -18.49 -34.07 17.63
N GLY A 602 -18.57 -32.76 17.89
CA GLY A 602 -19.47 -32.25 18.93
C GLY A 602 -18.89 -31.91 20.31
N GLY A 603 -18.84 -30.61 20.64
CA GLY A 603 -18.64 -30.13 22.02
C GLY A 603 -17.94 -28.78 22.14
N SER A 604 -18.50 -27.91 22.98
CA SER A 604 -17.87 -26.71 23.56
C SER A 604 -18.24 -26.70 25.07
N PRO A 605 -17.61 -25.89 25.96
CA PRO A 605 -16.72 -24.76 25.70
C PRO A 605 -15.44 -24.72 26.61
N GLU A 606 -14.91 -23.51 26.81
CA GLU A 606 -14.01 -23.02 27.89
C GLU A 606 -12.53 -22.74 27.56
N TYR A 607 -11.92 -21.91 28.42
CA TYR A 607 -10.76 -21.06 28.15
C TYR A 607 -9.41 -21.70 28.54
N SER A 608 -8.39 -21.48 27.72
CA SER A 608 -7.00 -21.43 28.19
C SER A 608 -6.15 -20.47 27.34
N SER A 609 -5.51 -19.49 27.97
CA SER A 609 -4.59 -18.55 27.30
C SER A 609 -3.26 -19.23 26.95
N VAL A 610 -2.80 -19.11 25.69
CA VAL A 610 -1.51 -19.63 25.23
C VAL A 610 -0.66 -18.51 24.61
N SER A 611 0.65 -18.56 24.86
CA SER A 611 1.65 -17.54 24.53
C SER A 611 1.92 -17.37 23.03
N SER A 612 2.23 -16.14 22.63
CA SER A 612 2.68 -15.76 21.29
C SER A 612 3.96 -16.50 20.83
N PRO A 613 4.14 -16.76 19.52
CA PRO A 613 5.38 -17.31 18.97
C PRO A 613 6.51 -16.27 18.92
N PRO A 614 7.79 -16.69 18.87
CA PRO A 614 8.93 -15.79 18.79
C PRO A 614 9.09 -15.14 17.39
N THR A 615 9.69 -13.96 17.36
CA THR A 615 9.99 -13.19 16.13
C THR A 615 11.00 -13.91 15.23
N PRO A 616 10.78 -13.95 13.89
CA PRO A 616 11.76 -14.52 12.97
C PRO A 616 13.02 -13.64 12.86
N ILE A 617 14.18 -14.28 12.72
CA ILE A 617 15.49 -13.62 12.62
C ILE A 617 15.74 -13.20 11.16
N LEU A 618 16.13 -11.95 10.95
CA LEU A 618 16.54 -11.43 9.64
C LEU A 618 17.79 -12.15 9.11
N GLN A 619 17.68 -12.78 7.94
CA GLN A 619 18.84 -13.36 7.24
C GLN A 619 19.57 -12.28 6.43
N ILE A 620 20.87 -12.12 6.68
CA ILE A 620 21.74 -11.16 5.99
C ILE A 620 22.26 -11.80 4.69
N ILE A 621 21.56 -11.57 3.58
CA ILE A 621 22.03 -11.92 2.25
C ILE A 621 23.20 -11.01 1.88
N HIS A 622 24.32 -11.59 1.46
CA HIS A 622 25.53 -10.85 1.09
C HIS A 622 25.53 -10.55 -0.42
N SER A 623 25.60 -9.26 -0.78
CA SER A 623 25.79 -8.82 -2.17
C SER A 623 27.25 -9.02 -2.63
N PRO A 624 27.51 -9.51 -3.85
CA PRO A 624 28.87 -9.64 -4.38
C PRO A 624 29.45 -8.28 -4.84
N ASN A 625 30.75 -8.10 -4.65
CA ASN A 625 31.51 -6.95 -5.17
C ASN A 625 31.67 -7.00 -6.69
N THR A 626 31.47 -5.86 -7.36
CA THR A 626 32.04 -5.57 -8.68
C THR A 626 32.70 -4.18 -8.68
N ASN A 627 34.03 -4.16 -8.65
CA ASN A 627 34.78 -2.94 -8.95
C ASN A 627 34.67 -2.60 -10.43
N ASN A 628 34.57 -1.30 -10.77
CA ASN A 628 35.27 -0.78 -11.95
C ASN A 628 35.54 0.72 -11.80
N ASN A 629 36.74 1.14 -12.23
CA ASN A 629 37.17 2.53 -12.23
C ASN A 629 36.90 3.18 -13.58
N SER A 630 36.36 4.40 -13.59
CA SER A 630 36.63 5.37 -14.67
C SER A 630 36.55 6.80 -14.14
N ASN A 631 37.66 7.53 -14.24
CA ASN A 631 37.68 8.98 -14.07
C ASN A 631 37.12 9.63 -15.34
N ILE A 632 36.41 10.76 -15.19
CA ILE A 632 36.43 11.88 -16.15
C ILE A 632 36.14 13.17 -15.36
N ASN A 633 36.62 14.31 -15.86
CA ASN A 633 36.91 15.48 -15.04
C ASN A 633 36.15 16.75 -15.48
N SER A 634 35.77 17.56 -14.50
CA SER A 634 35.62 19.04 -14.55
C SER A 634 34.79 19.75 -15.65
N ASN A 635 33.84 20.57 -15.19
CA ASN A 635 33.38 21.87 -15.74
C ASN A 635 32.59 21.92 -17.06
N ILE A 636 31.44 22.62 -17.06
CA ILE A 636 31.33 24.00 -17.61
C ILE A 636 29.98 24.68 -17.25
N ASN A 637 30.09 25.94 -16.84
CA ASN A 637 29.17 27.09 -16.82
C ASN A 637 27.64 27.00 -16.58
N GLN A 638 27.18 28.05 -15.88
CA GLN A 638 25.79 28.49 -15.74
C GLN A 638 25.20 28.94 -17.09
N THR A 639 23.90 28.67 -17.31
CA THR A 639 23.01 29.57 -18.05
C THR A 639 21.64 29.65 -17.35
N ASN A 640 21.10 30.86 -17.22
CA ASN A 640 19.71 31.05 -16.78
C ASN A 640 18.76 30.68 -17.92
N ASN A 641 17.73 29.90 -17.65
CA ASN A 641 16.50 29.89 -18.46
C ASN A 641 15.31 29.40 -17.62
N ASN A 642 14.26 30.22 -17.52
CA ASN A 642 13.01 29.86 -16.86
C ASN A 642 12.11 29.07 -17.83
N PRO A 643 11.74 27.81 -17.55
CA PRO A 643 10.75 27.10 -18.34
C PRO A 643 9.33 27.51 -17.91
N THR A 644 8.76 28.53 -18.55
CA THR A 644 7.31 28.77 -18.50
C THR A 644 6.58 27.59 -19.12
N ILE A 645 5.86 26.82 -18.30
CA ILE A 645 5.14 25.61 -18.74
C ILE A 645 3.95 26.03 -19.63
N ASN A 646 4.15 26.01 -20.94
CA ASN A 646 3.10 26.30 -21.91
C ASN A 646 2.00 25.22 -21.89
N THR A 647 0.77 25.66 -22.13
CA THR A 647 -0.45 24.86 -21.91
C THR A 647 -0.74 23.89 -23.04
N TRP A 648 -0.72 22.58 -22.76
CA TRP A 648 -1.11 21.51 -23.70
C TRP A 648 -2.64 21.24 -23.75
N PHE A 649 -3.46 22.06 -23.09
CA PHE A 649 -4.92 21.91 -23.04
C PHE A 649 -5.64 23.15 -23.59
N THR A 650 -5.57 23.35 -24.89
CA THR A 650 -6.46 24.27 -25.63
C THR A 650 -7.21 23.49 -26.71
N ASN A 651 -8.54 23.52 -26.66
CA ASN A 651 -9.38 22.82 -27.64
C ASN A 651 -9.18 23.39 -29.04
N ASN A 652 -9.29 22.54 -30.06
CA ASN A 652 -9.66 23.00 -31.39
C ASN A 652 -10.76 22.09 -31.97
N THR A 653 -12.00 22.50 -31.77
CA THR A 653 -13.21 21.82 -32.29
C THR A 653 -13.89 22.74 -33.28
N ASN A 654 -13.85 22.39 -34.57
CA ASN A 654 -14.82 22.86 -35.56
C ASN A 654 -14.90 21.87 -36.73
N ASN A 655 -16.08 21.80 -37.36
CA ASN A 655 -16.41 20.76 -38.32
C ASN A 655 -15.85 21.04 -39.72
N THR A 656 -15.57 19.97 -40.47
CA THR A 656 -16.31 19.69 -41.72
C THR A 656 -16.13 18.23 -42.14
N SER A 657 -17.11 17.70 -42.86
CA SER A 657 -17.12 16.32 -43.37
C SER A 657 -16.45 16.21 -44.74
N ASN A 658 -15.68 15.15 -44.99
CA ASN A 658 -15.74 14.37 -46.24
C ASN A 658 -14.90 13.09 -46.16
N ASN A 659 -15.22 12.11 -47.02
CA ASN A 659 -14.51 10.84 -47.15
C ASN A 659 -13.15 11.01 -47.84
N MET A 660 -12.09 10.38 -47.34
CA MET A 660 -11.01 9.75 -48.12
C MET A 660 -10.17 8.81 -47.22
N PRO A 661 -9.47 7.80 -47.79
CA PRO A 661 -8.64 6.86 -47.01
C PRO A 661 -7.29 7.49 -46.58
N PRO A 662 -6.60 6.92 -45.57
CA PRO A 662 -5.29 7.40 -45.13
C PRO A 662 -4.19 7.14 -46.19
N PRO A 663 -3.23 8.06 -46.37
CA PRO A 663 -2.09 7.86 -47.27
C PRO A 663 -1.02 6.93 -46.66
N ASN A 664 -0.19 6.36 -47.53
CA ASN A 664 0.85 5.38 -47.18
C ASN A 664 2.04 5.95 -46.38
N ASN A 665 2.75 5.02 -45.74
CA ASN A 665 4.05 5.17 -45.07
C ASN A 665 4.96 6.28 -45.63
N SER A 666 5.43 7.15 -44.74
CA SER A 666 6.78 7.72 -44.80
C SER A 666 7.38 7.79 -43.39
N THR A 667 8.62 7.31 -43.25
CA THR A 667 9.33 7.28 -41.97
C THR A 667 9.91 8.66 -41.67
N ALA A 668 9.32 9.37 -40.71
CA ALA A 668 9.86 10.61 -40.17
C ALA A 668 10.34 10.40 -38.73
N ASN A 669 11.66 10.45 -38.50
CA ASN A 669 12.22 10.40 -37.16
C ASN A 669 11.88 11.69 -36.41
N ILE A 670 10.84 11.65 -35.59
CA ILE A 670 10.55 12.73 -34.63
C ILE A 670 11.51 12.55 -33.45
N THR A 671 12.52 13.41 -33.37
CA THR A 671 13.33 13.58 -32.17
C THR A 671 12.43 14.08 -31.03
N GLN A 672 12.07 13.18 -30.11
CA GLN A 672 11.36 13.57 -28.90
C GLN A 672 12.22 14.56 -28.09
N PRO A 673 11.64 15.63 -27.50
CA PRO A 673 12.36 16.48 -26.58
C PRO A 673 12.65 15.72 -25.28
N GLU A 674 13.84 15.93 -24.69
CA GLU A 674 14.34 15.19 -23.52
C GLU A 674 13.40 15.25 -22.30
N SER A 675 12.59 16.32 -22.19
CA SER A 675 11.53 16.47 -21.18
C SER A 675 10.47 15.37 -21.23
N ASN A 676 10.20 14.81 -22.41
CA ASN A 676 9.24 13.73 -22.58
C ASN A 676 9.83 12.40 -22.14
N LEU A 677 11.10 12.13 -22.46
CA LEU A 677 11.77 10.87 -22.09
C LEU A 677 11.89 10.71 -20.56
N ALA A 678 12.28 11.78 -19.86
CA ALA A 678 12.34 11.79 -18.39
C ALA A 678 10.95 11.66 -17.72
N TRP A 679 9.88 11.98 -18.46
CA TRP A 679 8.49 11.78 -18.04
C TRP A 679 8.00 10.36 -18.31
N GLU A 680 8.33 9.81 -19.48
CA GLU A 680 8.00 8.46 -19.91
C GLU A 680 8.70 7.40 -19.03
N GLN A 681 9.94 7.65 -18.59
CA GLN A 681 10.63 6.84 -17.59
C GLN A 681 9.95 6.90 -16.20
N GLN A 682 9.42 8.05 -15.79
CA GLN A 682 8.62 8.17 -14.56
C GLN A 682 7.25 7.52 -14.68
N TYR A 683 6.64 7.55 -15.87
CA TYR A 683 5.43 6.82 -16.20
C TYR A 683 5.63 5.31 -16.05
N MET A 684 6.71 4.74 -16.62
CA MET A 684 7.01 3.32 -16.46
C MET A 684 7.16 2.94 -14.99
N ALA A 685 7.98 3.67 -14.22
CA ALA A 685 8.16 3.41 -12.78
C ALA A 685 6.86 3.57 -11.97
N PHE A 686 5.97 4.50 -12.33
CA PHE A 686 4.69 4.70 -11.65
C PHE A 686 3.64 3.65 -12.05
N ASN A 687 3.67 3.16 -13.29
CA ASN A 687 2.80 2.07 -13.71
C ASN A 687 3.25 0.77 -13.04
N ASP A 688 4.53 0.43 -13.11
CA ASP A 688 5.13 -0.81 -12.58
C ASP A 688 4.83 -1.03 -11.08
N GLU A 689 5.12 -0.04 -10.21
CA GLU A 689 5.01 -0.22 -8.75
C GLU A 689 3.56 -0.26 -8.21
N PHE A 690 2.57 0.23 -8.97
CA PHE A 690 1.19 0.35 -8.49
C PHE A 690 0.15 -0.36 -9.38
N TRP A 691 0.31 -0.26 -10.70
CA TRP A 691 -0.78 -0.39 -11.67
C TRP A 691 -0.46 -1.34 -12.83
N SER A 692 0.68 -2.04 -12.83
CA SER A 692 0.97 -3.22 -13.66
C SER A 692 -0.15 -4.25 -13.58
N ASP A 693 -0.52 -4.70 -12.38
CA ASP A 693 -1.72 -5.55 -12.15
C ASP A 693 -3.02 -4.93 -12.70
N LEU A 694 -3.08 -3.59 -12.73
CA LEU A 694 -4.25 -2.81 -13.15
C LEU A 694 -4.31 -2.68 -14.68
N PHE A 695 -3.18 -2.74 -15.37
CA PHE A 695 -3.02 -2.45 -16.79
C PHE A 695 -2.06 -3.44 -17.45
N PHE A 696 -2.64 -4.59 -17.85
CA PHE A 696 -2.06 -5.73 -18.56
C PHE A 696 -0.65 -5.59 -19.13
N ASP A 697 0.24 -6.47 -18.66
CA ASP A 697 1.24 -7.11 -19.52
C ASP A 697 0.49 -8.10 -20.45
N GLU A 698 0.31 -7.73 -21.72
CA GLU A 698 0.25 -8.74 -22.78
C GLU A 698 1.69 -9.22 -23.00
N GLU A 699 1.91 -10.54 -23.10
CA GLU A 699 3.26 -11.12 -23.29
C GLU A 699 3.98 -10.42 -24.46
N GLU A 700 5.18 -9.87 -24.22
CA GLU A 700 5.93 -9.17 -25.27
C GLU A 700 6.06 -10.08 -26.51
N PRO A 701 5.58 -9.66 -27.70
CA PRO A 701 5.80 -10.41 -28.92
C PRO A 701 7.30 -10.32 -29.26
N ALA A 702 8.04 -11.33 -28.82
CA ALA A 702 9.50 -11.35 -28.75
C ALA A 702 10.15 -10.75 -30.01
N ILE A 703 10.75 -9.57 -29.83
CA ILE A 703 11.37 -8.82 -30.93
C ILE A 703 12.53 -9.66 -31.49
N PRO A 704 12.49 -10.08 -32.77
CA PRO A 704 13.55 -10.91 -33.33
C PRO A 704 14.87 -10.10 -33.35
N PRO A 705 16.02 -10.71 -32.96
CA PRO A 705 17.24 -9.99 -32.57
C PRO A 705 18.07 -9.41 -33.74
N ASN A 706 17.42 -9.03 -34.85
CA ASN A 706 18.06 -8.61 -36.10
C ASN A 706 17.82 -7.13 -36.45
N LEU A 707 17.58 -6.27 -35.45
CA LEU A 707 17.49 -4.81 -35.60
C LEU A 707 17.98 -4.10 -34.33
N LEU A 708 19.30 -3.91 -34.26
CA LEU A 708 20.04 -3.05 -33.33
C LEU A 708 21.18 -2.37 -34.10
#